data_AF-A0A1H2LYS1-F1
#
_entry.id   AF-A0A1H2LYS1-F1
#
_cell.length_a   1.000
_cell.length_b   1.000
_cell.length_c   1.000
_cell.angle_alpha   90.00
_cell.angle_beta   90.00
_cell.angle_gamma   90.00
#
_symmetry.space_group_name_H-M   'P 1'
#
loop_
_entity.id
_entity.type
_entity.pdbx_description
1 polymer ?
#
loop_
_entity_poly.entity_id
_entity_poly.type
_entity_poly.pdbx_seq_one_letter_code
_entity_poly.pdbx_strand_id
1 'polypeptide(L)'
;MGIPDEGGEYTSIDVDALGQAVDDLAATLTGLTDKITGLESDFGYFGVDKTNFNKLMEAKSDLESITPDMRRRHSLAVQLLAEQQTNGWAGDGVLTVQGTDILNDDFGSVEEAQGAGSDLATQVNESGGDIPPEVYEQLEQYGHDPDFAEAFINGLSPASRALLISDARIQAGGGGGEDPNEEPQLAVAEVFATASFRIDYDAEFFRGMNDALRDMELPGPSITAMQDFLPLLQHGSWNHEALTSVADVAMSGDSDVTGMLSGDWRSLVFAGLARSPRASAEFMAEHRDDVWDSARFGDYESEEEFAAFLQAATVDAGPVYARLGLYDEDLPNLAEQNAAWLINQVGEQPEGEAWEFNEHMRGVFSNITEEYWDDFMYSFSTPAGVTDNPGRDGIEVDTANWEAFIMEVMRSEEGSADMFMLFQTQIGDMRDHRVEGYDEDDSDTAHATGWDAYVNRRLGNLFVSNWEQVLSERDASAQEREEFRNGVVDFLIGAAFDPKGTAESLTSMPKDIAQTLIGDMIKDWWGSMTEEEVQEMDTDWFGDRNTWMEYANRLANDDRFPIDPGYNDGTVTWDGDPQFYEESYGASFRDDSGNILPLDQIREDPAALEAYNAWLQDPAVQMITDPLFQPEVHSS
;
A
#
# COMPACT_ATOMS: atom_id res chain seq x y z
N MET A 1 22.25 -0.07 -8.21
CA MET A 1 23.31 -0.93 -7.61
C MET A 1 24.36 -0.04 -6.96
N GLY A 2 24.23 0.22 -5.66
CA GLY A 2 25.23 0.94 -4.88
C GLY A 2 26.43 0.04 -4.58
N ILE A 3 27.63 0.60 -4.69
CA ILE A 3 28.88 -0.05 -4.27
C ILE A 3 28.79 -0.26 -2.74
N PRO A 4 29.00 -1.48 -2.20
CA PRO A 4 29.04 -1.69 -0.75
C PRO A 4 30.22 -0.91 -0.18
N ASP A 5 29.97 -0.09 0.84
CA ASP A 5 31.03 0.64 1.54
C ASP A 5 32.07 -0.33 2.10
N GLU A 6 33.33 -0.11 1.71
CA GLU A 6 34.48 -0.87 2.15
C GLU A 6 34.74 -0.64 3.65
N GLY A 7 34.57 -1.67 4.49
CA GLY A 7 35.37 -1.79 5.72
C GLY A 7 34.69 -2.19 7.05
N GLY A 8 33.41 -2.57 7.08
CA GLY A 8 32.81 -3.19 8.27
C GLY A 8 32.98 -4.72 8.26
N GLU A 9 33.36 -5.33 9.39
CA GLU A 9 33.13 -6.78 9.58
C GLU A 9 31.62 -7.00 9.62
N TYR A 10 31.07 -7.43 8.49
CA TYR A 10 29.66 -7.80 8.37
C TYR A 10 29.43 -9.15 9.02
N THR A 11 28.58 -9.20 10.05
CA THR A 11 28.08 -10.44 10.66
C THR A 11 26.56 -10.40 10.61
N SER A 12 25.95 -11.28 9.81
CA SER A 12 24.51 -11.49 9.79
C SER A 12 24.14 -12.68 10.68
N ILE A 13 22.95 -12.62 11.27
CA ILE A 13 22.37 -13.71 12.05
C ILE A 13 21.08 -14.13 11.34
N ASP A 14 21.02 -15.38 10.94
CA ASP A 14 19.76 -16.03 10.56
C ASP A 14 19.01 -16.35 11.85
N VAL A 15 17.83 -15.74 12.03
CA VAL A 15 17.04 -15.82 13.27
C VAL A 15 16.58 -17.26 13.52
N ASP A 16 16.17 -17.99 12.48
CA ASP A 16 15.73 -19.38 12.60
C ASP A 16 16.90 -20.31 12.96
N ALA A 17 18.05 -20.10 12.31
CA ALA A 17 19.26 -20.86 12.62
C ALA A 17 19.78 -20.56 14.04
N LEU A 18 19.65 -19.31 14.50
CA LEU A 18 19.94 -18.93 15.88
C LEU A 18 19.02 -19.67 16.85
N GLY A 19 17.72 -19.72 16.57
CA GLY A 19 16.74 -20.45 17.38
C GLY A 19 17.10 -21.93 17.52
N GLN A 20 17.41 -22.60 16.40
CA GLN A 20 17.86 -24.00 16.41
C GLN A 20 19.14 -24.20 17.23
N ALA A 21 20.12 -23.30 17.09
CA ALA A 21 21.36 -23.37 17.85
C ALA A 21 21.10 -23.21 19.37
N VAL A 22 20.21 -22.29 19.75
CA VAL A 22 19.80 -22.08 21.14
C VAL A 22 19.14 -23.34 21.71
N ASP A 23 18.24 -23.97 20.95
CA ASP A 23 17.56 -25.20 21.34
C ASP A 23 18.53 -26.38 21.51
N ASP A 24 19.49 -26.53 20.59
CA ASP A 24 20.54 -27.55 20.67
C ASP A 24 21.46 -27.36 21.89
N LEU A 25 21.82 -26.11 22.20
CA LEU A 25 22.60 -25.78 23.39
C LEU A 25 21.82 -26.11 24.67
N ALA A 26 20.53 -25.77 24.72
CA ALA A 26 19.65 -26.12 25.83
C ALA A 26 19.50 -27.63 26.00
N ALA A 27 19.27 -28.38 24.92
CA ALA A 27 19.18 -29.84 24.94
C ALA A 27 20.50 -30.47 25.42
N THR A 28 21.63 -29.92 24.98
CA THR A 28 22.96 -30.35 25.43
C THR A 28 23.15 -30.08 26.93
N LEU A 29 22.74 -28.91 27.42
CA LEU A 29 22.80 -28.56 28.84
C LEU A 29 21.91 -29.48 29.70
N THR A 30 20.70 -29.78 29.26
CA THR A 30 19.82 -30.77 29.91
C THR A 30 20.48 -32.14 29.94
N GLY A 31 21.03 -32.59 28.80
CA GLY A 31 21.73 -33.87 28.71
C GLY A 31 22.96 -33.94 29.63
N LEU A 32 23.75 -32.87 29.72
CA LEU A 32 24.88 -32.78 30.64
C LEU A 32 24.39 -32.83 32.09
N THR A 33 23.37 -32.05 32.45
CA THR A 33 22.81 -32.03 33.81
C THR A 33 22.30 -33.39 34.25
N ASP A 34 21.53 -34.07 33.40
CA ASP A 34 20.96 -35.39 33.70
C ASP A 34 22.03 -36.48 33.84
N LYS A 35 23.09 -36.42 33.04
CA LYS A 35 24.15 -37.45 33.03
C LYS A 35 25.24 -37.20 34.07
N ILE A 36 25.56 -35.94 34.35
CA ILE A 36 26.57 -35.56 35.35
C ILE A 36 26.07 -35.82 36.77
N THR A 37 24.76 -35.68 37.01
CA THR A 37 24.14 -35.90 38.32
C THR A 37 24.28 -37.36 38.74
N GLY A 38 25.30 -37.66 39.56
CA GLY A 38 25.67 -38.99 40.04
C GLY A 38 27.09 -39.42 39.64
N LEU A 39 27.57 -39.03 38.46
CA LEU A 39 28.91 -39.38 37.97
C LEU A 39 30.03 -38.78 38.82
N GLU A 40 29.85 -37.59 39.40
CA GLU A 40 30.87 -36.99 40.26
C GLU A 40 31.14 -37.84 41.53
N SER A 41 30.06 -38.37 42.11
CA SER A 41 30.10 -39.24 43.28
C SER A 41 30.76 -40.57 42.93
N ASP A 42 30.40 -41.13 41.77
CA ASP A 42 30.95 -42.40 41.29
C ASP A 42 32.45 -42.29 40.94
N PHE A 43 32.88 -41.24 40.24
CA PHE A 43 34.30 -41.01 39.96
C PHE A 43 35.11 -40.84 41.25
N GLY A 44 34.54 -40.16 42.25
CA GLY A 44 35.12 -40.05 43.59
C GLY A 44 35.20 -41.38 44.33
N TYR A 45 34.15 -42.20 44.23
CA TYR A 45 34.08 -43.52 44.85
C TYR A 45 35.05 -44.52 44.22
N PHE A 46 35.17 -44.54 42.89
CA PHE A 46 36.00 -45.48 42.15
C PHE A 46 37.45 -45.01 41.94
N GLY A 47 37.80 -43.78 42.36
CA GLY A 47 39.17 -43.25 42.24
C GLY A 47 39.61 -43.01 40.79
N VAL A 48 38.66 -42.71 39.90
CA VAL A 48 38.91 -42.45 38.47
C VAL A 48 39.39 -41.00 38.29
N ASP A 49 40.29 -40.77 37.34
CA ASP A 49 40.76 -39.41 37.00
C ASP A 49 39.59 -38.51 36.59
N LYS A 50 39.48 -37.37 37.27
CA LYS A 50 38.41 -36.37 37.08
C LYS A 50 38.74 -35.33 36.01
N THR A 51 39.91 -35.34 35.38
CA THR A 51 40.33 -34.29 34.43
C THR A 51 39.31 -34.04 33.31
N ASN A 52 38.83 -35.10 32.65
CA ASN A 52 37.81 -34.96 31.59
C ASN A 52 36.41 -34.66 32.14
N PHE A 53 36.09 -35.17 33.34
CA PHE A 53 34.84 -34.86 34.03
C PHE A 53 34.77 -33.37 34.40
N ASN A 54 35.88 -32.79 34.87
CA ASN A 54 35.98 -31.38 35.18
C ASN A 54 35.80 -30.49 33.94
N LYS A 55 36.30 -30.92 32.76
CA LYS A 55 36.02 -30.22 31.50
C LYS A 55 34.55 -30.26 31.11
N LEU A 56 33.84 -31.35 31.39
CA LEU A 56 32.40 -31.45 31.18
C LEU A 56 31.62 -30.58 32.17
N MET A 57 32.08 -30.47 33.42
CA MET A 57 31.54 -29.54 34.42
C MET A 57 31.77 -28.07 34.03
N GLU A 58 32.95 -27.76 33.50
CA GLU A 58 33.30 -26.43 32.97
C GLU A 58 32.41 -26.08 31.77
N ALA A 59 32.32 -26.95 30.77
CA ALA A 59 31.41 -26.77 29.64
C ALA A 59 29.93 -26.65 30.07
N LYS A 60 29.51 -27.43 31.08
CA LYS A 60 28.18 -27.28 31.67
C LYS A 60 28.01 -25.89 32.28
N SER A 61 28.96 -25.42 33.09
CA SER A 61 28.92 -24.10 33.72
C SER A 61 28.90 -22.98 32.68
N ASP A 62 29.67 -23.12 31.59
CA ASP A 62 29.69 -22.15 30.50
C ASP A 62 28.33 -22.10 29.79
N LEU A 63 27.73 -23.27 29.52
CA LEU A 63 26.39 -23.35 28.93
C LEU A 63 25.31 -22.81 29.86
N GLU A 64 25.37 -23.07 31.17
CA GLU A 64 24.45 -22.49 32.16
C GLU A 64 24.54 -20.95 32.18
N SER A 65 25.74 -20.39 31.91
CA SER A 65 25.94 -18.94 31.86
C SER A 65 25.52 -18.30 30.54
N ILE A 66 25.68 -18.99 29.40
CA ILE A 66 25.50 -18.39 28.06
C ILE A 66 24.10 -18.63 27.50
N THR A 67 23.47 -19.77 27.82
CA THR A 67 22.17 -20.14 27.22
C THR A 67 21.05 -19.11 27.47
N PRO A 68 20.91 -18.52 28.68
CA PRO A 68 19.89 -17.49 28.93
C PRO A 68 20.06 -16.23 28.06
N ASP A 69 21.30 -15.73 27.93
CA ASP A 69 21.62 -14.57 27.08
C ASP A 69 21.34 -14.88 25.60
N MET A 70 21.72 -16.07 25.13
CA MET A 70 21.44 -16.49 23.75
C MET A 70 19.93 -16.61 23.45
N ARG A 71 19.14 -17.13 24.40
CA ARG A 71 17.67 -17.15 24.29
C ARG A 71 17.09 -15.75 24.24
N ARG A 72 17.60 -14.87 25.08
CA ARG A 72 17.16 -13.48 25.14
C ARG A 72 17.42 -12.77 23.82
N ARG A 73 18.64 -12.88 23.28
CA ARG A 73 19.01 -12.34 21.96
C ARG A 73 18.12 -12.87 20.85
N HIS A 74 17.80 -14.17 20.87
CA HIS A 74 16.88 -14.77 19.92
C HIS A 74 15.46 -14.18 20.05
N SER A 75 14.93 -14.07 21.27
CA SER A 75 13.61 -13.47 21.54
C SER A 75 13.48 -12.05 20.98
N LEU A 76 14.48 -11.20 21.24
CA LEU A 76 14.53 -9.83 20.70
C LEU A 76 14.67 -9.81 19.18
N ALA A 77 15.48 -10.70 18.61
CA ALA A 77 15.65 -10.79 17.16
C ALA A 77 14.36 -11.22 16.44
N VAL A 78 13.59 -12.15 17.02
CA VAL A 78 12.27 -12.55 16.50
C VAL A 78 11.29 -11.38 16.54
N GLN A 79 11.25 -10.63 17.64
CA GLN A 79 10.40 -9.45 17.76
C GLN A 79 10.74 -8.38 16.71
N LEU A 80 12.01 -8.01 16.61
CA LEU A 80 12.48 -7.02 15.63
C LEU A 80 12.19 -7.45 14.19
N LEU A 81 12.35 -8.74 13.88
CA LEU A 81 12.01 -9.29 12.57
C LEU A 81 10.51 -9.13 12.29
N ALA A 82 9.65 -9.48 13.25
CA ALA A 82 8.20 -9.36 13.09
C ALA A 82 7.76 -7.90 12.91
N GLU A 83 8.31 -6.96 13.69
CA GLU A 83 8.04 -5.52 13.55
C GLU A 83 8.40 -4.97 12.17
N GLN A 84 9.51 -5.41 11.60
CA GLN A 84 9.90 -5.02 10.24
C GLN A 84 9.01 -5.68 9.18
N GLN A 85 8.62 -6.94 9.36
CA GLN A 85 7.74 -7.65 8.43
C GLN A 85 6.34 -7.01 8.35
N THR A 86 5.85 -6.42 9.44
CA THR A 86 4.60 -5.65 9.44
C THR A 86 4.65 -4.46 8.45
N ASN A 87 5.81 -3.82 8.32
CA ASN A 87 5.99 -2.61 7.50
C ASN A 87 6.64 -2.90 6.13
N GLY A 88 6.90 -4.18 5.82
CA GLY A 88 7.68 -4.60 4.65
C GLY A 88 9.18 -4.33 4.80
N TRP A 89 10.01 -5.24 4.30
CA TRP A 89 11.46 -5.18 4.46
C TRP A 89 12.07 -3.98 3.72
N ALA A 90 12.89 -3.16 4.38
CA ALA A 90 13.74 -2.22 3.66
C ALA A 90 15.08 -2.90 3.25
N GLY A 91 15.49 -2.78 1.98
CA GLY A 91 16.81 -3.21 1.53
C GLY A 91 16.91 -4.68 1.07
N ASP A 92 18.07 -5.30 1.28
CA ASP A 92 18.47 -6.64 0.79
C ASP A 92 18.02 -7.80 1.69
N GLY A 93 17.02 -7.58 2.54
CA GLY A 93 16.63 -8.57 3.55
C GLY A 93 17.54 -8.61 4.76
N VAL A 94 18.35 -7.57 4.99
CA VAL A 94 19.24 -7.47 6.13
C VAL A 94 18.84 -6.29 7.01
N LEU A 95 18.37 -6.61 8.21
CA LEU A 95 18.05 -5.62 9.23
C LEU A 95 19.36 -5.00 9.74
N THR A 96 19.67 -3.79 9.27
CA THR A 96 20.88 -3.08 9.70
C THR A 96 20.60 -2.30 10.95
N VAL A 97 21.15 -2.79 12.05
CA VAL A 97 20.92 -2.26 13.39
C VAL A 97 22.18 -1.50 13.81
N GLN A 98 22.14 -0.16 13.81
CA GLN A 98 23.27 0.68 14.23
C GLN A 98 23.26 0.92 15.74
N GLY A 99 24.19 0.31 16.46
CA GLY A 99 24.39 0.51 17.89
C GLY A 99 25.34 -0.53 18.46
N THR A 100 25.92 -0.26 19.64
CA THR A 100 26.78 -1.26 20.29
C THR A 100 26.01 -2.43 20.89
N ASP A 101 24.67 -2.39 20.97
CA ASP A 101 23.94 -3.39 21.75
C ASP A 101 22.40 -3.34 21.64
N ILE A 102 21.81 -3.37 20.45
CA ILE A 102 20.32 -3.46 20.34
C ILE A 102 19.78 -4.83 20.80
N LEU A 103 20.68 -5.76 21.16
CA LEU A 103 20.37 -7.02 21.82
C LEU A 103 20.82 -7.09 23.30
N ASN A 104 21.44 -6.04 23.88
CA ASN A 104 21.50 -5.88 25.34
C ASN A 104 20.37 -4.95 25.74
N ASP A 105 19.31 -5.58 26.22
CA ASP A 105 18.23 -4.92 26.90
C ASP A 105 18.58 -4.70 28.40
N ASP A 106 17.69 -4.07 29.13
CA ASP A 106 17.80 -3.84 30.58
C ASP A 106 17.76 -5.15 31.41
N PHE A 107 17.44 -6.28 30.77
CA PHE A 107 17.35 -7.61 31.40
C PHE A 107 18.38 -8.60 30.85
N GLY A 108 18.97 -9.41 31.73
CA GLY A 108 19.99 -10.40 31.36
C GLY A 108 19.44 -11.74 30.87
N SER A 109 18.11 -11.95 30.93
CA SER A 109 17.45 -13.18 30.48
C SER A 109 15.96 -12.97 30.24
N VAL A 110 15.34 -13.88 29.48
CA VAL A 110 13.88 -13.92 29.26
C VAL A 110 13.15 -14.05 30.59
N GLU A 111 13.62 -14.91 31.50
CA GLU A 111 12.97 -15.16 32.78
C GLU A 111 13.01 -13.92 33.71
N GLU A 112 14.04 -13.08 33.60
CA GLU A 112 14.15 -11.84 34.36
C GLU A 112 13.14 -10.79 33.87
N ALA A 113 13.05 -10.61 32.54
CA ALA A 113 12.07 -9.73 31.91
C ALA A 113 10.62 -10.15 32.23
N GLN A 114 10.31 -11.44 32.06
CA GLN A 114 8.99 -11.99 32.39
C GLN A 114 8.65 -11.85 33.88
N GLY A 115 9.65 -12.03 34.75
CA GLY A 115 9.52 -11.84 36.19
C GLY A 115 9.16 -10.40 36.54
N ALA A 116 9.89 -9.43 35.98
CA ALA A 116 9.62 -8.00 36.17
C ALA A 116 8.22 -7.61 35.68
N GLY A 117 7.81 -8.07 34.49
CA GLY A 117 6.47 -7.83 33.96
C GLY A 117 5.37 -8.42 34.84
N SER A 118 5.56 -9.65 35.32
CA SER A 118 4.60 -10.34 36.20
C SER A 118 4.48 -9.67 37.58
N ASP A 119 5.59 -9.21 38.15
CA ASP A 119 5.63 -8.50 39.43
C ASP A 119 4.92 -7.15 39.31
N LEU A 120 5.14 -6.41 38.21
CA LEU A 120 4.44 -5.15 37.94
C LEU A 120 2.94 -5.36 37.73
N ALA A 121 2.55 -6.41 37.01
CA ALA A 121 1.15 -6.76 36.83
C ALA A 121 0.47 -7.11 38.16
N THR A 122 1.20 -7.77 39.07
CA THR A 122 0.72 -8.04 40.44
C THR A 122 0.47 -6.74 41.20
N GLN A 123 1.38 -5.76 41.11
CA GLN A 123 1.20 -4.44 41.72
C GLN A 123 -0.07 -3.73 41.19
N VAL A 124 -0.31 -3.79 39.89
CA VAL A 124 -1.53 -3.22 39.27
C VAL A 124 -2.79 -3.98 39.72
N ASN A 125 -2.75 -5.31 39.78
CA ASN A 125 -3.86 -6.14 40.27
C ASN A 125 -4.24 -5.83 41.73
N GLU A 126 -3.24 -5.56 42.57
CA GLU A 126 -3.45 -5.26 44.00
C GLU A 126 -3.87 -3.80 44.25
N SER A 127 -3.71 -2.90 43.27
CA SER A 127 -4.03 -1.47 43.39
C SER A 127 -5.53 -1.18 43.54
N GLY A 128 -6.40 -2.07 43.07
CA GLY A 128 -7.85 -1.86 43.05
C GLY A 128 -8.32 -0.70 42.16
N GLY A 129 -7.49 -0.25 41.20
CA GLY A 129 -7.79 0.83 40.26
C GLY A 129 -7.06 2.14 40.53
N ASP A 130 -6.43 2.30 41.71
CA ASP A 130 -5.58 3.45 42.02
C ASP A 130 -4.14 3.17 41.55
N ILE A 131 -3.87 3.33 40.26
CA ILE A 131 -2.58 2.95 39.64
C ILE A 131 -1.45 3.88 40.14
N PRO A 132 -0.39 3.35 40.80
CA PRO A 132 0.74 4.16 41.25
C PRO A 132 1.54 4.76 40.07
N PRO A 133 2.06 6.00 40.16
CA PRO A 133 2.89 6.61 39.11
C PRO A 133 4.12 5.76 38.73
N GLU A 134 4.69 5.04 39.70
CA GLU A 134 5.85 4.17 39.47
C GLU A 134 5.54 2.99 38.54
N VAL A 135 4.26 2.68 38.29
CA VAL A 135 3.86 1.72 37.26
C VAL A 135 4.11 2.31 35.88
N TYR A 136 3.64 3.54 35.63
CA TYR A 136 3.83 4.19 34.33
C TYR A 136 5.30 4.45 34.02
N GLU A 137 6.12 4.82 35.02
CA GLU A 137 7.58 4.96 34.85
C GLU A 137 8.23 3.64 34.42
N GLN A 138 7.79 2.49 34.96
CA GLN A 138 8.31 1.18 34.57
C GLN A 138 7.79 0.73 33.21
N LEU A 139 6.54 1.07 32.85
CA LEU A 139 6.01 0.80 31.50
C LEU A 139 6.74 1.63 30.45
N GLU A 140 7.06 2.89 30.74
CA GLU A 140 7.86 3.72 29.85
C GLU A 140 9.27 3.16 29.71
N GLN A 141 9.88 2.73 30.82
CA GLN A 141 11.24 2.20 30.81
C GLN A 141 11.34 0.84 30.10
N TYR A 142 10.41 -0.08 30.35
CA TYR A 142 10.55 -1.49 29.96
C TYR A 142 9.49 -1.96 28.94
N GLY A 143 8.51 -1.14 28.57
CA GLY A 143 7.38 -1.54 27.72
C GLY A 143 7.76 -1.91 26.28
N HIS A 144 8.96 -1.55 25.83
CA HIS A 144 9.52 -1.92 24.53
C HIS A 144 10.14 -3.34 24.53
N ASP A 145 10.32 -3.96 25.69
CA ASP A 145 10.78 -5.34 25.82
C ASP A 145 9.60 -6.31 25.63
N PRO A 146 9.65 -7.20 24.62
CA PRO A 146 8.52 -8.07 24.30
C PRO A 146 8.26 -9.18 25.32
N ASP A 147 9.30 -9.68 26.02
CA ASP A 147 9.13 -10.68 27.09
C ASP A 147 8.54 -10.05 28.36
N PHE A 148 8.93 -8.81 28.67
CA PHE A 148 8.33 -8.02 29.75
C PHE A 148 6.88 -7.66 29.43
N ALA A 149 6.63 -7.11 28.23
CA ALA A 149 5.31 -6.64 27.80
C ALA A 149 4.29 -7.79 27.77
N GLU A 150 4.65 -8.93 27.17
CA GLU A 150 3.81 -10.12 27.13
C GLU A 150 3.46 -10.61 28.54
N ALA A 151 4.45 -10.71 29.43
CA ALA A 151 4.25 -11.17 30.80
C ALA A 151 3.41 -10.18 31.63
N PHE A 152 3.62 -8.88 31.44
CA PHE A 152 2.83 -7.84 32.09
C PHE A 152 1.36 -7.95 31.70
N ILE A 153 1.04 -7.92 30.39
CA ILE A 153 -0.35 -7.99 29.92
C ILE A 153 -1.02 -9.31 30.33
N ASN A 154 -0.34 -10.45 30.15
CA ASN A 154 -0.87 -11.75 30.56
C ASN A 154 -1.03 -11.89 32.09
N GLY A 155 -0.20 -11.21 32.87
CA GLY A 155 -0.28 -11.18 34.34
C GLY A 155 -1.43 -10.31 34.88
N LEU A 156 -1.94 -9.35 34.11
CA LEU A 156 -3.06 -8.52 34.53
C LEU A 156 -4.38 -9.30 34.52
N SER A 157 -5.17 -9.13 35.58
CA SER A 157 -6.56 -9.57 35.58
C SER A 157 -7.38 -8.76 34.57
N PRO A 158 -8.46 -9.31 33.98
CA PRO A 158 -9.27 -8.55 33.00
C PRO A 158 -9.81 -7.22 33.55
N ALA A 159 -10.20 -7.17 34.82
CA ALA A 159 -10.61 -5.92 35.47
C ALA A 159 -9.45 -4.91 35.54
N SER A 160 -8.27 -5.36 35.94
CA SER A 160 -7.08 -4.51 36.07
C SER A 160 -6.57 -4.00 34.72
N ARG A 161 -6.68 -4.78 33.65
CA ARG A 161 -6.42 -4.31 32.27
C ARG A 161 -7.32 -3.13 31.94
N ALA A 162 -8.63 -3.30 32.11
CA ALA A 162 -9.60 -2.27 31.80
C ALA A 162 -9.41 -1.00 32.63
N LEU A 163 -9.11 -1.14 33.93
CA LEU A 163 -8.84 -0.01 34.82
C LEU A 163 -7.53 0.72 34.49
N LEU A 164 -6.47 0.00 34.12
CA LEU A 164 -5.20 0.60 33.69
C LEU A 164 -5.40 1.47 32.43
N ILE A 165 -6.10 0.93 31.43
CA ILE A 165 -6.38 1.63 30.18
C ILE A 165 -7.27 2.87 30.45
N SER A 166 -8.31 2.70 31.27
CA SER A 166 -9.22 3.79 31.64
C SER A 166 -8.51 4.91 32.41
N ASP A 167 -7.65 4.57 33.39
CA ASP A 167 -6.88 5.55 34.15
C ASP A 167 -5.93 6.35 33.25
N ALA A 168 -5.18 5.67 32.38
CA ALA A 168 -4.27 6.33 31.43
C ALA A 168 -5.02 7.31 30.50
N ARG A 169 -6.20 6.92 29.98
CA ARG A 169 -7.06 7.80 29.18
C ARG A 169 -7.58 8.99 29.99
N ILE A 170 -8.01 8.78 31.24
CA ILE A 170 -8.54 9.84 32.09
C ILE A 170 -7.46 10.89 32.36
N GLN A 171 -6.22 10.46 32.61
CA GLN A 171 -5.08 11.37 32.82
C GLN A 171 -4.75 12.16 31.55
N ALA A 172 -4.75 11.52 30.38
CA ALA A 172 -4.55 12.20 29.09
C ALA A 172 -5.63 13.27 28.83
N GLY A 173 -6.87 13.06 29.27
CA GLY A 173 -7.96 14.01 29.11
C GLY A 173 -8.01 15.17 30.14
N GLY A 174 -7.10 15.22 31.13
CA GLY A 174 -7.16 16.19 32.23
C GLY A 174 -8.31 15.93 33.22
N GLY A 175 -8.64 14.65 33.44
CA GLY A 175 -9.72 14.21 34.30
C GLY A 175 -9.62 14.78 35.73
N GLY A 176 -10.76 15.12 36.34
CA GLY A 176 -10.80 15.60 37.72
C GLY A 176 -10.42 17.07 37.94
N GLY A 177 -10.19 17.84 36.86
CA GLY A 177 -9.80 19.25 36.93
C GLY A 177 -8.29 19.46 37.04
N GLU A 178 -7.51 18.44 36.69
CA GLU A 178 -6.06 18.46 36.55
C GLU A 178 -5.67 18.85 35.11
N ASP A 179 -4.42 19.24 34.92
CA ASP A 179 -3.89 19.50 33.57
C ASP A 179 -3.71 18.15 32.83
N PRO A 180 -4.00 18.08 31.52
CA PRO A 180 -3.75 16.88 30.70
C PRO A 180 -2.33 16.33 30.87
N ASN A 181 -2.21 15.02 31.07
CA ASN A 181 -0.94 14.30 31.08
C ASN A 181 -1.00 13.06 30.16
N GLU A 182 -0.31 13.13 29.03
CA GLU A 182 -0.29 12.06 28.02
C GLU A 182 0.74 10.95 28.32
N GLU A 183 1.72 11.19 29.21
CA GLU A 183 2.79 10.23 29.51
C GLU A 183 2.28 8.83 29.90
N PRO A 184 1.26 8.69 30.77
CA PRO A 184 0.68 7.39 31.11
C PRO A 184 0.06 6.67 29.90
N GLN A 185 -0.60 7.41 29.01
CA GLN A 185 -1.23 6.85 27.82
C GLN A 185 -0.19 6.36 26.82
N LEU A 186 0.90 7.11 26.64
CA LEU A 186 2.03 6.71 25.79
C LEU A 186 2.70 5.43 26.33
N ALA A 187 2.98 5.37 27.64
CA ALA A 187 3.59 4.21 28.27
C ALA A 187 2.70 2.95 28.17
N VAL A 188 1.39 3.11 28.37
CA VAL A 188 0.42 2.01 28.19
C VAL A 188 0.32 1.61 26.71
N ALA A 189 0.29 2.57 25.79
CA ALA A 189 0.21 2.24 24.37
C ALA A 189 1.45 1.48 23.88
N GLU A 190 2.65 1.87 24.30
CA GLU A 190 3.89 1.18 23.95
C GLU A 190 3.88 -0.28 24.40
N VAL A 191 3.53 -0.56 25.67
CA VAL A 191 3.51 -1.95 26.17
C VAL A 191 2.47 -2.82 25.46
N PHE A 192 1.30 -2.26 25.12
CA PHE A 192 0.30 -3.00 24.36
C PHE A 192 0.69 -3.19 22.89
N ALA A 193 1.33 -2.21 22.26
CA ALA A 193 1.84 -2.29 20.90
C ALA A 193 2.96 -3.34 20.80
N THR A 194 3.94 -3.34 21.71
CA THR A 194 4.99 -4.36 21.77
C THR A 194 4.40 -5.76 21.97
N ALA A 195 3.48 -5.91 22.94
CA ALA A 195 2.85 -7.20 23.22
C ALA A 195 1.93 -7.70 22.08
N SER A 196 1.48 -6.81 21.18
CA SER A 196 0.59 -7.17 20.05
C SER A 196 1.20 -8.19 19.08
N PHE A 197 2.53 -8.34 19.08
CA PHE A 197 3.23 -9.36 18.26
C PHE A 197 3.17 -10.77 18.88
N ARG A 198 2.64 -10.90 20.10
CA ARG A 198 2.61 -12.16 20.87
C ARG A 198 1.27 -12.44 21.53
N ILE A 199 0.38 -11.46 21.58
CA ILE A 199 -0.94 -11.54 22.20
C ILE A 199 -2.00 -11.14 21.18
N ASP A 200 -3.01 -11.98 21.05
CA ASP A 200 -4.19 -11.70 20.23
C ASP A 200 -5.16 -10.79 21.00
N TYR A 201 -5.46 -9.61 20.44
CA TYR A 201 -6.45 -8.67 20.98
C TYR A 201 -7.82 -8.88 20.33
N ASP A 202 -8.37 -10.07 20.52
CA ASP A 202 -9.61 -10.52 19.89
C ASP A 202 -10.88 -10.22 20.71
N ALA A 203 -12.03 -10.72 20.24
CA ALA A 203 -13.31 -10.57 20.92
C ALA A 203 -13.31 -11.19 22.34
N GLU A 204 -12.54 -12.25 22.60
CA GLU A 204 -12.43 -12.84 23.95
C GLU A 204 -11.67 -11.91 24.89
N PHE A 205 -10.59 -11.28 24.41
CA PHE A 205 -9.82 -10.30 25.16
C PHE A 205 -10.71 -9.14 25.67
N PHE A 206 -11.47 -8.50 24.77
CA PHE A 206 -12.35 -7.38 25.13
C PHE A 206 -13.58 -7.81 25.93
N ARG A 207 -14.18 -8.97 25.60
CA ARG A 207 -15.29 -9.53 26.39
C ARG A 207 -14.86 -9.79 27.83
N GLY A 208 -13.66 -10.36 28.04
CA GLY A 208 -13.12 -10.61 29.37
C GLY A 208 -12.99 -9.35 30.22
N MET A 209 -12.51 -8.24 29.62
CA MET A 209 -12.45 -6.94 30.29
C MET A 209 -13.84 -6.41 30.65
N ASN A 210 -14.77 -6.44 29.70
CA ASN A 210 -16.12 -5.91 29.90
C ASN A 210 -16.92 -6.72 30.93
N ASP A 211 -16.84 -8.05 30.89
CA ASP A 211 -17.49 -8.92 31.88
C ASP A 211 -16.94 -8.67 33.29
N ALA A 212 -15.63 -8.47 33.43
CA ALA A 212 -15.03 -8.14 34.72
C ALA A 212 -15.48 -6.76 35.25
N LEU A 213 -15.62 -5.75 34.38
CA LEU A 213 -16.19 -4.46 34.77
C LEU A 213 -17.68 -4.57 35.17
N ARG A 214 -18.46 -5.45 34.52
CA ARG A 214 -19.86 -5.74 34.91
C ARG A 214 -19.93 -6.37 36.30
N ASP A 215 -19.03 -7.31 36.58
CA ASP A 215 -18.94 -8.00 37.88
C ASP A 215 -18.55 -7.07 39.03
N MET A 216 -17.91 -5.93 38.74
CA MET A 216 -17.65 -4.87 39.70
C MET A 216 -18.88 -3.99 40.02
N GLU A 217 -20.05 -4.32 39.46
CA GLU A 217 -21.31 -3.57 39.60
C GLU A 217 -21.20 -2.10 39.13
N LEU A 218 -20.29 -1.81 38.20
CA LEU A 218 -20.19 -0.51 37.57
C LEU A 218 -21.44 -0.24 36.72
N PRO A 219 -21.94 1.01 36.68
CA PRO A 219 -23.10 1.34 35.87
C PRO A 219 -22.79 1.11 34.38
N GLY A 220 -23.79 0.67 33.60
CA GLY A 220 -23.63 0.34 32.17
C GLY A 220 -22.84 1.36 31.32
N PRO A 221 -23.07 2.68 31.47
CA PRO A 221 -22.29 3.71 30.78
C PRO A 221 -20.80 3.82 31.16
N SER A 222 -20.33 3.06 32.15
CA SER A 222 -18.93 3.00 32.59
C SER A 222 -18.20 1.75 32.10
N ILE A 223 -18.85 0.92 31.26
CA ILE A 223 -18.23 -0.25 30.62
C ILE A 223 -17.77 0.19 29.24
N THR A 224 -16.56 0.74 29.17
CA THR A 224 -16.02 1.44 28.00
C THR A 224 -14.69 0.86 27.53
N ALA A 225 -14.39 -0.42 27.82
CA ALA A 225 -13.06 -0.98 27.62
C ALA A 225 -12.52 -0.82 26.19
N MET A 226 -13.36 -1.06 25.16
CA MET A 226 -12.95 -0.79 23.77
C MET A 226 -12.75 0.71 23.52
N GLN A 227 -13.69 1.56 23.95
CA GLN A 227 -13.58 3.02 23.79
C GLN A 227 -12.33 3.59 24.51
N ASP A 228 -11.90 2.98 25.60
CA ASP A 228 -10.70 3.39 26.34
C ASP A 228 -9.42 2.86 25.67
N PHE A 229 -9.49 1.73 24.97
CA PHE A 229 -8.37 1.10 24.26
C PHE A 229 -8.04 1.78 22.94
N LEU A 230 -9.04 2.18 22.15
CA LEU A 230 -8.84 2.72 20.80
C LEU A 230 -7.82 3.88 20.68
N PRO A 231 -7.73 4.83 21.63
CA PRO A 231 -6.68 5.85 21.61
C PRO A 231 -5.24 5.30 21.65
N LEU A 232 -5.02 4.10 22.22
CA LEU A 232 -3.70 3.48 22.29
C LEU A 232 -3.15 3.12 20.90
N LEU A 233 -4.05 2.83 19.94
CA LEU A 233 -3.66 2.52 18.55
C LEU A 233 -2.93 3.67 17.87
N GLN A 234 -3.03 4.88 18.42
CA GLN A 234 -2.36 6.08 17.92
C GLN A 234 -0.88 6.17 18.33
N HIS A 235 -0.35 5.19 19.05
CA HIS A 235 1.04 5.19 19.53
C HIS A 235 1.66 3.79 19.45
N GLY A 236 2.99 3.74 19.35
CA GLY A 236 3.72 2.48 19.16
C GLY A 236 3.64 1.90 17.74
N SER A 237 4.33 0.77 17.55
CA SER A 237 4.27 -0.06 16.34
C SER A 237 3.48 -1.32 16.66
N TRP A 238 2.34 -1.50 15.99
CA TRP A 238 1.45 -2.64 16.24
C TRP A 238 1.63 -3.72 15.19
N ASN A 239 1.41 -4.96 15.58
CA ASN A 239 1.24 -6.07 14.67
C ASN A 239 -0.03 -5.85 13.80
N HIS A 240 0.08 -6.13 12.50
CA HIS A 240 -1.03 -5.90 11.57
C HIS A 240 -2.25 -6.80 11.83
N GLU A 241 -2.04 -8.06 12.26
CA GLU A 241 -3.12 -8.99 12.63
C GLU A 241 -3.81 -8.54 13.92
N ALA A 242 -3.06 -7.97 14.87
CA ALA A 242 -3.64 -7.39 16.07
C ALA A 242 -4.48 -6.15 15.76
N LEU A 243 -4.00 -5.26 14.87
CA LEU A 243 -4.76 -4.06 14.46
C LEU A 243 -6.06 -4.42 13.73
N THR A 244 -5.99 -5.34 12.76
CA THR A 244 -7.17 -5.84 12.03
C THR A 244 -8.17 -6.47 12.99
N SER A 245 -7.71 -7.35 13.90
CA SER A 245 -8.56 -7.98 14.92
C SER A 245 -9.25 -6.96 15.85
N VAL A 246 -8.53 -5.93 16.31
CA VAL A 246 -9.13 -4.86 17.13
C VAL A 246 -10.19 -4.09 16.33
N ALA A 247 -9.91 -3.78 15.06
CA ALA A 247 -10.85 -3.11 14.17
C ALA A 247 -12.12 -3.96 13.94
N ASP A 248 -11.99 -5.27 13.69
CA ASP A 248 -13.10 -6.20 13.54
C ASP A 248 -13.98 -6.22 14.78
N VAL A 249 -13.36 -6.32 15.95
CA VAL A 249 -14.08 -6.33 17.23
C VAL A 249 -14.83 -5.01 17.41
N ALA A 250 -14.18 -3.87 17.17
CA ALA A 250 -14.78 -2.54 17.30
C ALA A 250 -15.97 -2.35 16.34
N MET A 251 -15.85 -2.85 15.09
CA MET A 251 -16.86 -2.72 14.04
C MET A 251 -17.97 -3.78 14.12
N SER A 252 -17.81 -4.84 14.92
CA SER A 252 -18.77 -5.96 15.04
C SER A 252 -20.20 -5.56 15.46
N GLY A 253 -20.36 -4.41 16.12
CA GLY A 253 -21.63 -3.96 16.69
C GLY A 253 -22.12 -4.76 17.91
N ASP A 254 -21.32 -5.72 18.41
CA ASP A 254 -21.65 -6.50 19.60
C ASP A 254 -21.27 -5.74 20.88
N SER A 255 -22.24 -5.03 21.46
CA SER A 255 -22.05 -4.28 22.71
C SER A 255 -21.71 -5.16 23.92
N ASP A 256 -21.98 -6.48 23.86
CA ASP A 256 -21.55 -7.37 24.93
C ASP A 256 -20.01 -7.52 24.92
N VAL A 257 -19.39 -7.42 23.74
CA VAL A 257 -17.95 -7.50 23.50
C VAL A 257 -17.27 -6.14 23.57
N THR A 258 -17.82 -5.11 22.91
CA THR A 258 -17.18 -3.78 22.81
C THR A 258 -17.48 -2.89 24.00
N GLY A 259 -18.60 -3.13 24.71
CA GLY A 259 -19.11 -2.22 25.73
C GLY A 259 -19.83 -1.03 25.09
N MET A 260 -19.87 0.10 25.80
CA MET A 260 -20.42 1.34 25.24
C MET A 260 -19.36 2.03 24.38
N LEU A 261 -19.65 2.19 23.10
CA LEU A 261 -18.91 3.04 22.18
C LEU A 261 -19.66 4.36 22.01
N SER A 262 -18.96 5.48 22.12
CA SER A 262 -19.52 6.83 21.96
C SER A 262 -18.47 7.80 21.43
N GLY A 263 -18.94 8.87 20.78
CA GLY A 263 -18.07 9.84 20.11
C GLY A 263 -17.36 9.26 18.89
N ASP A 264 -16.19 9.81 18.57
CA ASP A 264 -15.45 9.60 17.32
C ASP A 264 -14.62 8.28 17.33
N TRP A 265 -15.20 7.20 17.86
CA TRP A 265 -14.49 5.93 18.00
C TRP A 265 -14.07 5.32 16.66
N ARG A 266 -14.86 5.56 15.59
CA ARG A 266 -14.51 5.12 14.23
C ARG A 266 -13.29 5.86 13.70
N SER A 267 -13.19 7.17 13.94
CA SER A 267 -12.00 7.95 13.60
C SER A 267 -10.75 7.35 14.26
N LEU A 268 -10.84 6.92 15.52
CA LEU A 268 -9.72 6.25 16.20
C LEU A 268 -9.37 4.88 15.59
N VAL A 269 -10.36 4.10 15.15
CA VAL A 269 -10.11 2.82 14.44
C VAL A 269 -9.40 3.09 13.12
N PHE A 270 -9.95 3.98 12.28
CA PHE A 270 -9.38 4.27 10.97
C PHE A 270 -8.01 4.95 11.06
N ALA A 271 -7.80 5.88 12.00
CA ALA A 271 -6.48 6.44 12.25
C ALA A 271 -5.46 5.40 12.74
N GLY A 272 -5.91 4.42 13.55
CA GLY A 272 -5.07 3.31 13.99
C GLY A 272 -4.67 2.40 12.83
N LEU A 273 -5.63 2.01 11.98
CA LEU A 273 -5.38 1.22 10.78
C LEU A 273 -4.44 1.97 9.81
N ALA A 274 -4.69 3.25 9.55
CA ALA A 274 -3.91 4.07 8.60
C ALA A 274 -2.42 4.13 8.92
N ARG A 275 -2.03 3.95 10.18
CA ARG A 275 -0.62 3.88 10.60
C ARG A 275 0.08 2.58 10.22
N SER A 276 -0.66 1.56 9.82
CA SER A 276 -0.16 0.29 9.30
C SER A 276 -0.78 0.04 7.92
N PRO A 277 -0.08 0.40 6.83
CA PRO A 277 -0.58 0.19 5.47
C PRO A 277 -0.98 -1.27 5.20
N ARG A 278 -0.21 -2.22 5.74
CA ARG A 278 -0.55 -3.65 5.65
C ARG A 278 -1.87 -3.99 6.33
N ALA A 279 -2.06 -3.56 7.58
CA ALA A 279 -3.32 -3.79 8.29
C ALA A 279 -4.50 -3.13 7.56
N SER A 280 -4.30 -1.92 7.01
CA SER A 280 -5.32 -1.22 6.23
C SER A 280 -5.71 -1.99 4.98
N ALA A 281 -4.73 -2.50 4.22
CA ALA A 281 -4.99 -3.27 3.00
C ALA A 281 -5.69 -4.61 3.28
N GLU A 282 -5.27 -5.33 4.33
CA GLU A 282 -5.90 -6.58 4.77
C GLU A 282 -7.34 -6.35 5.24
N PHE A 283 -7.56 -5.34 6.11
CA PHE A 283 -8.90 -4.98 6.59
C PHE A 283 -9.82 -4.58 5.44
N MET A 284 -9.36 -3.73 4.52
CA MET A 284 -10.15 -3.33 3.35
C MET A 284 -10.47 -4.52 2.45
N ALA A 285 -9.53 -5.44 2.24
CA ALA A 285 -9.74 -6.62 1.40
C ALA A 285 -10.80 -7.57 1.98
N GLU A 286 -10.86 -7.71 3.30
CA GLU A 286 -11.87 -8.53 4.00
C GLU A 286 -13.24 -7.83 4.11
N HIS A 287 -13.25 -6.50 4.22
CA HIS A 287 -14.46 -5.69 4.48
C HIS A 287 -14.86 -4.77 3.32
N ARG A 288 -14.60 -5.16 2.07
CA ARG A 288 -14.81 -4.33 0.86
C ARG A 288 -16.20 -3.66 0.82
N ASP A 289 -17.26 -4.42 1.08
CA ASP A 289 -18.63 -3.91 1.04
C ASP A 289 -18.91 -2.86 2.14
N ASP A 290 -18.44 -3.11 3.37
CA ASP A 290 -18.64 -2.19 4.50
C ASP A 290 -17.81 -0.90 4.32
N VAL A 291 -16.59 -1.03 3.80
CA VAL A 291 -15.73 0.08 3.42
C VAL A 291 -16.38 0.90 2.31
N TRP A 292 -16.97 0.24 1.31
CA TRP A 292 -17.71 0.93 0.25
C TRP A 292 -18.89 1.74 0.79
N ASP A 293 -19.69 1.11 1.64
CA ASP A 293 -20.87 1.75 2.23
C ASP A 293 -20.45 2.97 3.05
N SER A 294 -19.33 2.87 3.78
CA SER A 294 -18.76 3.98 4.54
C SER A 294 -18.28 5.12 3.63
N ALA A 295 -17.61 4.79 2.52
CA ALA A 295 -17.16 5.75 1.52
C ALA A 295 -18.33 6.49 0.83
N ARG A 296 -19.44 5.78 0.58
CA ARG A 296 -20.61 6.33 -0.14
C ARG A 296 -21.53 7.17 0.73
N PHE A 297 -21.81 6.71 1.94
CA PHE A 297 -22.83 7.34 2.80
C PHE A 297 -22.25 8.32 3.80
N GLY A 298 -20.91 8.43 3.85
CA GLY A 298 -20.18 9.36 4.70
C GLY A 298 -20.37 9.03 6.18
N ASP A 299 -19.35 8.45 6.80
CA ASP A 299 -19.24 8.55 8.26
C ASP A 299 -18.71 9.96 8.56
N TYR A 300 -19.59 10.97 8.49
CA TYR A 300 -19.25 12.41 8.48
C TYR A 300 -18.39 12.90 9.67
N GLU A 301 -18.23 12.10 10.72
CA GLU A 301 -17.42 12.42 11.90
C GLU A 301 -15.95 11.92 11.77
N SER A 302 -15.62 11.14 10.74
CA SER A 302 -14.32 10.47 10.56
C SER A 302 -13.71 10.61 9.16
N GLU A 303 -14.12 11.61 8.37
CA GLU A 303 -13.79 11.71 6.94
C GLU A 303 -12.28 11.74 6.64
N GLU A 304 -11.49 12.46 7.44
CA GLU A 304 -10.04 12.56 7.26
C GLU A 304 -9.33 11.26 7.63
N GLU A 305 -9.69 10.67 8.78
CA GLU A 305 -9.10 9.40 9.23
C GLU A 305 -9.50 8.24 8.32
N PHE A 306 -10.73 8.22 7.83
CA PHE A 306 -11.21 7.22 6.87
C PHE A 306 -10.50 7.36 5.51
N ALA A 307 -10.30 8.60 5.02
CA ALA A 307 -9.51 8.85 3.83
C ALA A 307 -8.05 8.41 4.01
N ALA A 308 -7.43 8.70 5.17
CA ALA A 308 -6.08 8.23 5.48
C ALA A 308 -5.99 6.69 5.52
N PHE A 309 -7.00 6.02 6.07
CA PHE A 309 -7.12 4.56 6.03
C PHE A 309 -7.20 4.03 4.59
N LEU A 310 -8.04 4.62 3.74
CA LEU A 310 -8.16 4.20 2.35
C LEU A 310 -6.87 4.41 1.56
N GLN A 311 -6.23 5.58 1.71
CA GLN A 311 -4.92 5.83 1.10
C GLN A 311 -3.89 4.81 1.58
N ALA A 312 -3.85 4.50 2.87
CA ALA A 312 -2.95 3.50 3.41
C ALA A 312 -3.23 2.11 2.82
N ALA A 313 -4.51 1.77 2.62
CA ALA A 313 -4.96 0.49 2.08
C ALA A 313 -4.72 0.31 0.57
N THR A 314 -4.68 1.40 -0.21
CA THR A 314 -4.62 1.36 -1.68
C THR A 314 -3.31 1.88 -2.27
N VAL A 315 -2.62 2.81 -1.61
CA VAL A 315 -1.39 3.45 -2.11
C VAL A 315 -0.20 3.08 -1.22
N ASP A 316 -0.24 3.43 0.07
CA ASP A 316 0.95 3.28 0.93
C ASP A 316 1.33 1.81 1.17
N ALA A 317 0.36 0.89 1.03
CA ALA A 317 0.58 -0.55 1.12
C ALA A 317 1.27 -1.14 -0.12
N GLY A 318 1.20 -0.49 -1.29
CA GLY A 318 1.79 -0.99 -2.53
C GLY A 318 3.28 -1.32 -2.37
N PRO A 319 4.12 -0.36 -1.92
CA PRO A 319 5.52 -0.61 -1.63
C PRO A 319 5.77 -1.66 -0.53
N VAL A 320 4.83 -1.89 0.39
CA VAL A 320 4.94 -2.92 1.43
C VAL A 320 4.80 -4.31 0.78
N TYR A 321 3.75 -4.53 0.00
CA TYR A 321 3.51 -5.79 -0.71
C TYR A 321 4.58 -6.07 -1.77
N ALA A 322 5.02 -5.06 -2.52
CA ALA A 322 6.12 -5.22 -3.47
C ALA A 322 7.40 -5.76 -2.79
N ARG A 323 7.70 -5.30 -1.56
CA ARG A 323 8.87 -5.78 -0.78
C ARG A 323 8.65 -7.18 -0.21
N LEU A 324 7.42 -7.53 0.17
CA LEU A 324 7.09 -8.89 0.62
C LEU A 324 7.11 -9.89 -0.54
N GLY A 325 6.67 -9.48 -1.73
CA GLY A 325 6.68 -10.27 -2.97
C GLY A 325 8.07 -10.72 -3.42
N LEU A 326 9.13 -10.02 -3.00
CA LEU A 326 10.52 -10.46 -3.22
C LEU A 326 10.87 -11.79 -2.52
N TYR A 327 10.10 -12.16 -1.50
CA TYR A 327 10.30 -13.39 -0.71
C TYR A 327 9.21 -14.43 -0.95
N ASP A 328 8.03 -13.99 -1.36
CA ASP A 328 6.89 -14.82 -1.70
C ASP A 328 6.25 -14.29 -3.00
N GLU A 329 6.74 -14.78 -4.15
CA GLU A 329 6.27 -14.35 -5.49
C GLU A 329 4.77 -14.64 -5.70
N ASP A 330 4.17 -15.54 -4.91
CA ASP A 330 2.75 -15.87 -4.97
C ASP A 330 1.89 -14.95 -4.07
N LEU A 331 2.48 -14.05 -3.28
CA LEU A 331 1.75 -13.15 -2.39
C LEU A 331 1.05 -12.05 -3.21
N PRO A 332 -0.30 -11.99 -3.23
CA PRO A 332 -1.00 -10.94 -3.94
C PRO A 332 -0.73 -9.56 -3.32
N ASN A 333 -0.53 -8.56 -4.17
CA ASN A 333 -0.50 -7.16 -3.73
C ASN A 333 -1.92 -6.68 -3.42
N LEU A 334 -2.31 -6.67 -2.14
CA LEU A 334 -3.66 -6.25 -1.73
C LEU A 334 -3.92 -4.76 -2.00
N ALA A 335 -2.88 -3.92 -2.05
CA ALA A 335 -3.05 -2.50 -2.37
C ALA A 335 -3.58 -2.31 -3.79
N GLU A 336 -2.93 -2.98 -4.76
CA GLU A 336 -3.35 -3.03 -6.16
C GLU A 336 -4.76 -3.61 -6.30
N GLN A 337 -5.06 -4.74 -5.64
CA GLN A 337 -6.40 -5.34 -5.72
C GLN A 337 -7.50 -4.43 -5.14
N ASN A 338 -7.20 -3.73 -4.05
CA ASN A 338 -8.14 -2.81 -3.41
C ASN A 338 -8.34 -1.55 -4.28
N ALA A 339 -7.28 -1.01 -4.87
CA ALA A 339 -7.35 0.10 -5.82
C ALA A 339 -8.17 -0.28 -7.07
N ALA A 340 -7.86 -1.42 -7.69
CA ALA A 340 -8.59 -1.93 -8.85
C ALA A 340 -10.09 -2.14 -8.55
N TRP A 341 -10.39 -2.72 -7.39
CA TRP A 341 -11.77 -2.88 -6.94
C TRP A 341 -12.47 -1.53 -6.77
N LEU A 342 -11.82 -0.53 -6.17
CA LEU A 342 -12.40 0.79 -5.95
C LEU A 342 -12.65 1.54 -7.27
N ILE A 343 -11.71 1.49 -8.21
CA ILE A 343 -11.87 2.07 -9.55
C ILE A 343 -13.04 1.42 -10.28
N ASN A 344 -13.15 0.08 -10.24
CA ASN A 344 -14.29 -0.63 -10.82
C ASN A 344 -15.61 -0.23 -10.15
N GLN A 345 -15.65 -0.12 -8.82
CA GLN A 345 -16.85 0.29 -8.11
C GLN A 345 -17.31 1.72 -8.46
N VAL A 346 -16.38 2.63 -8.73
CA VAL A 346 -16.71 3.97 -9.24
C VAL A 346 -17.13 3.93 -10.71
N GLY A 347 -16.46 3.13 -11.53
CA GLY A 347 -16.77 2.98 -12.95
C GLY A 347 -18.11 2.31 -13.26
N GLU A 348 -18.54 1.38 -12.42
CA GLU A 348 -19.82 0.65 -12.56
C GLU A 348 -21.03 1.47 -12.06
N GLN A 349 -20.83 2.71 -11.60
CA GLN A 349 -21.92 3.54 -11.12
C GLN A 349 -22.94 3.85 -12.23
N PRO A 350 -24.26 3.71 -11.95
CA PRO A 350 -25.28 4.09 -12.91
C PRO A 350 -25.20 5.57 -13.29
N GLU A 351 -25.17 5.86 -14.60
CA GLU A 351 -25.22 7.23 -15.12
C GLU A 351 -26.36 8.05 -14.47
N GLY A 352 -26.00 9.15 -13.81
CA GLY A 352 -26.95 10.09 -13.19
C GLY A 352 -27.21 9.89 -11.69
N GLU A 353 -26.61 8.87 -11.05
CA GLU A 353 -26.47 8.82 -9.59
C GLU A 353 -25.16 9.52 -9.18
N ALA A 354 -25.18 10.86 -9.09
CA ALA A 354 -24.05 11.59 -8.54
C ALA A 354 -23.96 11.30 -7.04
N TRP A 355 -23.04 10.43 -6.63
CA TRP A 355 -22.70 10.30 -5.22
C TRP A 355 -21.81 11.47 -4.80
N GLU A 356 -22.14 12.09 -3.67
CA GLU A 356 -21.38 13.22 -3.14
C GLU A 356 -20.21 12.68 -2.30
N PHE A 357 -19.13 12.23 -2.95
CA PHE A 357 -17.86 12.01 -2.25
C PHE A 357 -17.36 13.35 -1.70
N ASN A 358 -16.87 13.35 -0.46
CA ASN A 358 -16.25 14.53 0.15
C ASN A 358 -14.87 14.81 -0.46
N GLU A 359 -14.28 15.97 -0.12
CA GLU A 359 -13.00 16.40 -0.68
C GLU A 359 -11.83 15.49 -0.27
N HIS A 360 -11.83 14.96 0.96
CA HIS A 360 -10.79 14.04 1.44
C HIS A 360 -10.75 12.75 0.61
N MET A 361 -11.92 12.16 0.34
CA MET A 361 -12.07 10.97 -0.51
C MET A 361 -11.60 11.22 -1.94
N ARG A 362 -11.93 12.39 -2.50
CA ARG A 362 -11.44 12.77 -3.83
C ARG A 362 -9.92 12.97 -3.86
N GLY A 363 -9.32 13.43 -2.77
CA GLY A 363 -7.87 13.45 -2.60
C GLY A 363 -7.27 12.05 -2.66
N VAL A 364 -7.87 11.06 -1.99
CA VAL A 364 -7.44 9.66 -2.09
C VAL A 364 -7.57 9.13 -3.51
N PHE A 365 -8.67 9.45 -4.21
CA PHE A 365 -8.84 9.03 -5.61
C PHE A 365 -7.78 9.68 -6.53
N SER A 366 -7.38 10.93 -6.25
CA SER A 366 -6.26 11.60 -6.93
C SER A 366 -4.97 10.80 -6.72
N ASN A 367 -4.64 10.47 -5.47
CA ASN A 367 -3.44 9.70 -5.11
C ASN A 367 -3.41 8.30 -5.74
N ILE A 368 -4.55 7.61 -5.80
CA ILE A 368 -4.68 6.33 -6.51
C ILE A 368 -4.40 6.52 -8.01
N THR A 369 -4.94 7.57 -8.62
CA THR A 369 -4.73 7.84 -10.04
C THR A 369 -3.28 8.20 -10.35
N GLU A 370 -2.61 8.94 -9.46
CA GLU A 370 -1.17 9.25 -9.58
C GLU A 370 -0.30 8.00 -9.45
N GLU A 371 -0.51 7.19 -8.41
CA GLU A 371 0.27 5.97 -8.16
C GLU A 371 0.17 4.97 -9.31
N TYR A 372 -1.04 4.82 -9.87
CA TYR A 372 -1.36 3.86 -10.91
C TYR A 372 -1.54 4.51 -12.29
N TRP A 373 -0.94 5.68 -12.52
CA TRP A 373 -1.06 6.39 -13.80
C TRP A 373 -0.52 5.57 -14.97
N ASP A 374 0.57 4.83 -14.77
CA ASP A 374 1.15 3.95 -15.79
C ASP A 374 0.20 2.79 -16.15
N ASP A 375 -0.56 2.28 -15.18
CA ASP A 375 -1.58 1.24 -15.39
C ASP A 375 -2.79 1.76 -16.15
N PHE A 376 -3.23 2.99 -15.82
CA PHE A 376 -4.21 3.69 -16.63
C PHE A 376 -3.69 3.88 -18.07
N MET A 377 -2.46 4.37 -18.23
CA MET A 377 -1.88 4.61 -19.55
C MET A 377 -1.70 3.32 -20.34
N TYR A 378 -1.32 2.22 -19.70
CA TYR A 378 -1.31 0.89 -20.30
C TYR A 378 -2.72 0.51 -20.79
N SER A 379 -3.72 0.58 -19.91
CA SER A 379 -5.11 0.26 -20.23
C SER A 379 -5.69 1.14 -21.34
N PHE A 380 -5.33 2.42 -21.35
CA PHE A 380 -5.82 3.42 -22.30
C PHE A 380 -5.14 3.34 -23.67
N SER A 381 -3.84 3.02 -23.68
CA SER A 381 -3.01 2.92 -24.89
C SER A 381 -2.97 1.51 -25.49
N THR A 382 -3.64 0.53 -24.89
CA THR A 382 -3.68 -0.83 -25.40
C THR A 382 -4.84 -1.04 -26.40
N PRO A 383 -4.56 -1.33 -27.69
CA PRO A 383 -5.57 -1.42 -28.76
C PRO A 383 -6.80 -2.30 -28.46
N ALA A 384 -6.58 -3.53 -28.03
CA ALA A 384 -7.62 -4.54 -27.84
C ALA A 384 -8.20 -4.55 -26.41
N GLY A 385 -7.79 -3.58 -25.59
CA GLY A 385 -8.05 -3.52 -24.16
C GLY A 385 -7.15 -4.48 -23.36
N VAL A 386 -7.44 -4.55 -22.06
CA VAL A 386 -6.71 -5.34 -21.08
C VAL A 386 -7.59 -6.43 -20.50
N THR A 387 -6.96 -7.43 -19.89
CA THR A 387 -7.59 -8.48 -19.07
C THR A 387 -6.62 -8.80 -17.94
N ASP A 388 -7.12 -9.32 -16.82
CA ASP A 388 -6.28 -9.77 -15.70
C ASP A 388 -5.07 -10.58 -16.19
N ASN A 389 -3.89 -9.97 -16.13
CA ASN A 389 -2.64 -10.55 -16.59
C ASN A 389 -1.75 -10.86 -15.39
N PRO A 390 -1.62 -12.14 -14.98
CA PRO A 390 -0.77 -12.50 -13.84
C PRO A 390 0.73 -12.30 -14.12
N GLY A 391 1.12 -12.02 -15.36
CA GLY A 391 2.50 -11.75 -15.75
C GLY A 391 2.89 -10.27 -15.74
N ARG A 392 1.97 -9.35 -15.41
CA ARG A 392 2.22 -7.90 -15.35
C ARG A 392 2.06 -7.42 -13.91
N ASP A 393 3.02 -6.62 -13.45
CA ASP A 393 2.89 -5.87 -12.19
C ASP A 393 1.90 -4.71 -12.38
N GLY A 394 1.11 -4.39 -11.34
CA GLY A 394 0.15 -3.29 -11.35
C GLY A 394 -1.31 -3.72 -11.52
N ILE A 395 -2.19 -2.76 -11.81
CA ILE A 395 -3.64 -2.99 -11.89
C ILE A 395 -4.17 -3.06 -13.33
N GLU A 396 -5.01 -4.07 -13.60
CA GLU A 396 -5.72 -4.22 -14.87
C GLU A 396 -7.17 -3.80 -14.69
N VAL A 397 -7.51 -2.61 -15.19
CA VAL A 397 -8.88 -2.08 -15.11
C VAL A 397 -9.31 -1.58 -16.48
N ASP A 398 -10.55 -1.87 -16.85
CA ASP A 398 -11.13 -1.39 -18.11
C ASP A 398 -11.04 0.13 -18.22
N THR A 399 -10.66 0.62 -19.41
CA THR A 399 -10.46 2.05 -19.66
C THR A 399 -11.70 2.89 -19.28
N ALA A 400 -12.91 2.37 -19.50
CA ALA A 400 -14.14 3.08 -19.16
C ALA A 400 -14.27 3.33 -17.64
N ASN A 401 -13.85 2.37 -16.81
CA ASN A 401 -13.89 2.52 -15.35
C ASN A 401 -12.84 3.52 -14.88
N TRP A 402 -11.66 3.50 -15.50
CA TRP A 402 -10.65 4.55 -15.31
C TRP A 402 -11.15 5.94 -15.68
N GLU A 403 -11.75 6.11 -16.85
CA GLU A 403 -12.26 7.39 -17.32
C GLU A 403 -13.31 7.96 -16.35
N ALA A 404 -14.22 7.11 -15.84
CA ALA A 404 -15.20 7.47 -14.82
C ALA A 404 -14.55 7.83 -13.47
N PHE A 405 -13.52 7.09 -13.04
CA PHE A 405 -12.78 7.35 -11.81
C PHE A 405 -12.04 8.69 -11.87
N ILE A 406 -11.32 8.95 -12.98
CA ILE A 406 -10.63 10.23 -13.23
C ILE A 406 -11.64 11.40 -13.25
N MET A 407 -12.82 11.19 -13.84
CA MET A 407 -13.87 12.21 -13.82
C MET A 407 -14.33 12.54 -12.39
N GLU A 408 -14.45 11.54 -11.50
CA GLU A 408 -14.77 11.80 -10.07
C GLU A 408 -13.64 12.58 -9.37
N VAL A 409 -12.38 12.24 -9.63
CA VAL A 409 -11.22 13.01 -9.11
C VAL A 409 -11.32 14.47 -9.53
N MET A 410 -11.61 14.73 -10.80
CA MET A 410 -11.72 16.07 -11.36
C MET A 410 -12.89 16.88 -10.78
N ARG A 411 -13.82 16.27 -10.04
CA ARG A 411 -14.89 17.03 -9.36
C ARG A 411 -14.37 17.89 -8.20
N SER A 412 -13.14 17.70 -7.70
CA SER A 412 -12.46 18.63 -6.76
C SER A 412 -11.50 19.58 -7.49
N GLU A 413 -11.19 20.74 -6.88
CA GLU A 413 -10.23 21.71 -7.44
C GLU A 413 -8.80 21.16 -7.45
N GLU A 414 -8.39 20.53 -6.34
CA GLU A 414 -7.09 19.87 -6.18
C GLU A 414 -6.94 18.70 -7.16
N GLY A 415 -7.88 17.76 -7.18
CA GLY A 415 -7.83 16.61 -8.10
C GLY A 415 -7.86 17.05 -9.57
N SER A 416 -8.62 18.08 -9.93
CA SER A 416 -8.57 18.67 -11.27
C SER A 416 -7.19 19.22 -11.65
N ALA A 417 -6.50 19.86 -10.71
CA ALA A 417 -5.17 20.41 -10.91
C ALA A 417 -4.12 19.30 -11.07
N ASP A 418 -4.17 18.27 -10.22
CA ASP A 418 -3.28 17.12 -10.29
C ASP A 418 -3.45 16.37 -11.62
N MET A 419 -4.71 16.10 -12.02
CA MET A 419 -5.00 15.49 -13.31
C MET A 419 -4.50 16.37 -14.46
N PHE A 420 -4.64 17.69 -14.38
CA PHE A 420 -4.09 18.57 -15.42
C PHE A 420 -2.57 18.39 -15.58
N MET A 421 -1.84 18.26 -14.47
CA MET A 421 -0.38 18.04 -14.49
C MET A 421 0.00 16.68 -15.05
N LEU A 422 -0.70 15.60 -14.67
CA LEU A 422 -0.46 14.26 -15.22
C LEU A 422 -0.70 14.21 -16.73
N PHE A 423 -1.86 14.69 -17.18
CA PHE A 423 -2.21 14.72 -18.60
C PHE A 423 -1.25 15.60 -19.39
N GLN A 424 -0.90 16.79 -18.88
CA GLN A 424 0.04 17.68 -19.55
C GLN A 424 1.42 17.03 -19.70
N THR A 425 1.94 16.43 -18.63
CA THR A 425 3.27 15.78 -18.62
C THR A 425 3.29 14.64 -19.61
N GLN A 426 2.30 13.74 -19.55
CA GLN A 426 2.19 12.60 -20.46
C GLN A 426 2.06 13.03 -21.93
N ILE A 427 1.25 14.04 -22.23
CA ILE A 427 1.11 14.61 -23.58
C ILE A 427 2.43 15.23 -24.06
N GLY A 428 3.15 15.92 -23.17
CA GLY A 428 4.47 16.48 -23.43
C GLY A 428 5.49 15.40 -23.77
N ASP A 429 5.61 14.38 -22.92
CA ASP A 429 6.53 13.26 -23.11
C ASP A 429 6.24 12.52 -24.42
N MET A 430 4.97 12.24 -24.74
CA MET A 430 4.59 11.62 -26.02
C MET A 430 4.86 12.50 -27.25
N ARG A 431 4.99 13.82 -27.10
CA ARG A 431 5.39 14.74 -28.19
C ARG A 431 6.91 14.78 -28.33
N ASP A 432 7.63 14.87 -27.23
CA ASP A 432 9.09 15.00 -27.24
C ASP A 432 9.77 13.70 -27.71
N HIS A 433 9.25 12.53 -27.30
CA HIS A 433 9.70 11.22 -27.81
C HIS A 433 9.52 11.07 -29.33
N ARG A 434 8.59 11.82 -29.94
CA ARG A 434 8.53 11.88 -31.41
C ARG A 434 9.67 12.69 -31.94
N VAL A 435 9.87 13.91 -31.44
CA VAL A 435 10.82 14.88 -32.01
C VAL A 435 12.27 14.38 -31.96
N GLU A 436 12.68 13.68 -30.90
CA GLU A 436 14.07 13.23 -30.74
C GLU A 436 14.50 12.07 -31.66
N GLY A 437 13.56 11.41 -32.35
CA GLY A 437 13.85 10.38 -33.37
C GLY A 437 14.09 10.91 -34.80
N TYR A 438 13.96 12.22 -35.03
CA TYR A 438 14.01 12.81 -36.38
C TYR A 438 15.39 13.39 -36.73
N ASP A 439 16.18 12.64 -37.51
CA ASP A 439 17.13 13.28 -38.43
C ASP A 439 16.33 13.81 -39.64
N GLU A 440 16.37 15.13 -39.87
CA GLU A 440 15.54 15.89 -40.83
C GLU A 440 15.62 15.44 -42.32
N ASP A 441 16.35 14.38 -42.68
CA ASP A 441 16.75 14.09 -44.06
C ASP A 441 16.18 12.79 -44.70
N ASP A 442 15.45 11.91 -43.98
CA ASP A 442 14.82 10.72 -44.59
C ASP A 442 13.29 10.73 -44.45
N SER A 443 12.60 10.85 -45.60
CA SER A 443 11.14 10.94 -45.68
C SER A 443 10.41 9.61 -45.49
N ASP A 444 11.13 8.50 -45.35
CA ASP A 444 10.56 7.15 -45.26
C ASP A 444 10.44 6.65 -43.80
N THR A 445 11.13 7.28 -42.84
CA THR A 445 11.08 6.97 -41.38
C THR A 445 10.02 7.77 -40.62
N ALA A 446 9.28 8.65 -41.29
CA ALA A 446 8.32 9.58 -40.67
C ALA A 446 6.95 8.95 -40.31
N HIS A 447 6.75 7.64 -40.51
CA HIS A 447 5.39 7.10 -40.69
C HIS A 447 4.92 6.04 -39.68
N ALA A 448 5.72 5.64 -38.69
CA ALA A 448 5.28 4.68 -37.67
C ALA A 448 5.19 5.24 -36.24
N THR A 449 4.32 6.25 -36.05
CA THR A 449 3.93 6.81 -34.74
C THR A 449 2.41 7.04 -34.65
N GLY A 450 1.64 6.34 -35.47
CA GLY A 450 0.23 6.63 -35.70
C GLY A 450 -0.67 6.34 -34.52
N TRP A 451 -0.46 5.17 -33.90
CA TRP A 451 -1.15 4.80 -32.68
C TRP A 451 -0.81 5.75 -31.53
N ASP A 452 0.48 6.10 -31.35
CA ASP A 452 0.86 7.08 -30.33
C ASP A 452 0.25 8.46 -30.61
N ALA A 453 0.17 8.87 -31.88
CA ALA A 453 -0.52 10.10 -32.31
C ALA A 453 -1.98 10.10 -31.95
N TYR A 454 -2.63 8.97 -32.16
CA TYR A 454 -3.99 8.73 -31.77
C TYR A 454 -4.16 8.78 -30.24
N VAL A 455 -3.36 8.02 -29.49
CA VAL A 455 -3.37 7.98 -28.01
C VAL A 455 -3.15 9.37 -27.43
N ASN A 456 -2.17 10.13 -27.93
CA ASN A 456 -1.89 11.49 -27.46
C ASN A 456 -3.06 12.46 -27.70
N ARG A 457 -3.66 12.43 -28.90
CA ARG A 457 -4.85 13.25 -29.18
C ARG A 457 -6.02 12.84 -28.29
N ARG A 458 -6.24 11.53 -28.13
CA ARG A 458 -7.33 10.99 -27.31
C ARG A 458 -7.16 11.34 -25.83
N LEU A 459 -5.94 11.29 -25.31
CA LEU A 459 -5.64 11.66 -23.93
C LEU A 459 -5.98 13.14 -23.68
N GLY A 460 -5.60 14.02 -24.60
CA GLY A 460 -6.01 15.44 -24.55
C GLY A 460 -7.53 15.62 -24.57
N ASN A 461 -8.23 14.87 -25.41
CA ASN A 461 -9.69 14.93 -25.51
C ASN A 461 -10.40 14.39 -24.25
N LEU A 462 -9.90 13.29 -23.69
CA LEU A 462 -10.47 12.70 -22.46
C LEU A 462 -10.48 13.74 -21.34
N PHE A 463 -9.35 14.42 -21.11
CA PHE A 463 -9.31 15.48 -20.11
C PHE A 463 -10.34 16.57 -20.41
N VAL A 464 -10.37 17.09 -21.64
CA VAL A 464 -11.27 18.20 -22.00
C VAL A 464 -12.72 17.80 -21.81
N SER A 465 -13.10 16.59 -22.23
CA SER A 465 -14.44 16.05 -22.04
C SER A 465 -14.82 15.95 -20.57
N ASN A 466 -13.96 15.32 -19.74
CA ASN A 466 -14.19 15.20 -18.31
C ASN A 466 -14.29 16.58 -17.64
N TRP A 467 -13.42 17.51 -18.02
CA TRP A 467 -13.41 18.88 -17.53
C TRP A 467 -14.70 19.64 -17.87
N GLU A 468 -15.14 19.58 -19.12
CA GLU A 468 -16.40 20.21 -19.56
C GLU A 468 -17.61 19.59 -18.86
N GLN A 469 -17.60 18.26 -18.71
CA GLN A 469 -18.65 17.55 -17.98
C GLN A 469 -18.72 18.01 -16.52
N VAL A 470 -17.61 18.03 -15.78
CA VAL A 470 -17.55 18.52 -14.40
C VAL A 470 -18.04 19.97 -14.29
N LEU A 471 -17.65 20.84 -15.23
CA LEU A 471 -18.13 22.23 -15.26
C LEU A 471 -19.62 22.35 -15.57
N SER A 472 -20.17 21.41 -16.35
CA SER A 472 -21.59 21.37 -16.70
C SER A 472 -22.46 20.84 -15.55
N GLU A 473 -22.01 19.80 -14.85
CA GLU A 473 -22.69 19.15 -13.73
C GLU A 473 -22.85 20.06 -12.52
N ARG A 474 -21.93 21.01 -12.33
CA ARG A 474 -21.98 21.97 -11.23
C ARG A 474 -23.19 22.91 -11.27
N ASP A 475 -24.01 22.89 -12.33
CA ASP A 475 -25.26 23.68 -12.54
C ASP A 475 -25.13 25.17 -12.13
N ALA A 476 -23.90 25.66 -12.19
CA ALA A 476 -23.44 26.82 -11.47
C ALA A 476 -23.50 28.05 -12.38
N SER A 477 -23.73 29.21 -11.76
CA SER A 477 -23.59 30.49 -12.43
C SER A 477 -22.23 30.62 -13.12
N ALA A 478 -22.12 31.46 -14.16
CA ALA A 478 -20.82 31.71 -14.81
C ALA A 478 -19.72 32.13 -13.82
N GLN A 479 -20.11 32.69 -12.67
CA GLN A 479 -19.23 33.08 -11.58
C GLN A 479 -18.66 31.87 -10.83
N GLU A 480 -19.45 30.86 -10.49
CA GLU A 480 -18.97 29.65 -9.80
C GLU A 480 -18.06 28.81 -10.69
N ARG A 481 -18.31 28.79 -12.02
CA ARG A 481 -17.38 28.18 -12.99
C ARG A 481 -16.05 28.93 -13.07
N GLU A 482 -16.08 30.26 -12.95
CA GLU A 482 -14.89 31.11 -12.90
C GLU A 482 -14.13 30.94 -11.58
N GLU A 483 -14.84 30.80 -10.45
CA GLU A 483 -14.26 30.52 -9.14
C GLU A 483 -13.55 29.15 -9.12
N PHE A 484 -14.17 28.08 -9.62
CA PHE A 484 -13.54 26.76 -9.73
C PHE A 484 -12.29 26.78 -10.62
N ARG A 485 -12.37 27.45 -11.79
CA ARG A 485 -11.20 27.65 -12.68
C ARG A 485 -10.07 28.38 -11.97
N ASN A 486 -10.39 29.43 -11.21
CA ASN A 486 -9.40 30.19 -10.46
C ASN A 486 -8.81 29.36 -9.30
N GLY A 487 -9.61 28.51 -8.66
CA GLY A 487 -9.17 27.58 -7.61
C GLY A 487 -8.13 26.59 -8.13
N VAL A 488 -8.39 25.94 -9.26
CA VAL A 488 -7.43 25.04 -9.96
C VAL A 488 -6.12 25.78 -10.27
N VAL A 489 -6.21 26.99 -10.83
CA VAL A 489 -5.03 27.80 -11.13
C VAL A 489 -4.25 28.14 -9.85
N ASP A 490 -4.94 28.59 -8.80
CA ASP A 490 -4.33 28.95 -7.52
C ASP A 490 -3.67 27.75 -6.83
N PHE A 491 -4.24 26.56 -6.94
CA PHE A 491 -3.63 25.32 -6.45
C PHE A 491 -2.33 24.98 -7.18
N LEU A 492 -2.35 24.95 -8.52
CA LEU A 492 -1.16 24.69 -9.34
C LEU A 492 -0.01 25.65 -9.04
N ILE A 493 -0.35 26.92 -8.79
CA ILE A 493 0.62 27.91 -8.33
C ILE A 493 1.14 27.52 -6.94
N GLY A 494 0.27 27.20 -6.00
CA GLY A 494 0.64 26.74 -4.66
C GLY A 494 1.66 25.59 -4.70
N ALA A 495 1.34 24.52 -5.44
CA ALA A 495 2.19 23.36 -5.61
C ALA A 495 3.53 23.69 -6.28
N ALA A 496 3.54 24.54 -7.32
CA ALA A 496 4.76 24.97 -8.01
C ALA A 496 5.72 25.81 -7.12
N PHE A 497 5.24 26.34 -6.00
CA PHE A 497 6.03 27.09 -5.02
C PHE A 497 6.27 26.32 -3.70
N ASP A 498 5.83 25.07 -3.57
CA ASP A 498 6.16 24.20 -2.44
C ASP A 498 7.63 23.73 -2.55
N PRO A 499 8.46 23.84 -1.48
CA PRO A 499 9.84 23.40 -1.47
C PRO A 499 10.09 21.91 -1.75
N LYS A 500 9.05 21.06 -1.87
CA LYS A 500 9.17 19.66 -2.27
C LYS A 500 8.94 19.38 -3.77
N GLY A 501 8.53 20.36 -4.59
CA GLY A 501 8.20 20.20 -6.02
C GLY A 501 9.30 20.61 -7.03
N THR A 502 9.34 19.92 -8.16
CA THR A 502 10.43 19.79 -9.16
C THR A 502 10.66 20.95 -10.16
N ALA A 503 10.21 22.18 -9.92
CA ALA A 503 10.37 23.28 -10.91
C ALA A 503 11.32 24.41 -10.46
N GLU A 504 12.63 24.28 -10.72
CA GLU A 504 13.62 25.37 -10.52
C GLU A 504 13.32 26.64 -11.36
N SER A 505 12.53 26.54 -12.44
CA SER A 505 12.23 27.66 -13.33
C SER A 505 11.07 28.55 -12.83
N LEU A 506 10.03 27.96 -12.23
CA LEU A 506 8.82 28.66 -11.76
C LEU A 506 9.03 29.32 -10.38
N THR A 507 9.79 28.67 -9.50
CA THR A 507 10.11 29.15 -8.14
C THR A 507 10.87 30.49 -8.12
N SER A 508 11.47 30.88 -9.25
CA SER A 508 12.22 32.15 -9.42
C SER A 508 11.37 33.33 -9.90
N MET A 509 10.10 33.10 -10.27
CA MET A 509 9.20 34.13 -10.82
C MET A 509 8.26 34.71 -9.75
N PRO A 510 7.90 36.01 -9.83
CA PRO A 510 6.82 36.57 -9.03
C PRO A 510 5.50 35.81 -9.22
N LYS A 511 4.77 35.56 -8.12
CA LYS A 511 3.52 34.77 -8.11
C LYS A 511 2.54 35.24 -9.20
N ASP A 512 2.37 36.55 -9.37
CA ASP A 512 1.49 37.21 -10.36
C ASP A 512 1.86 36.90 -11.83
N ILE A 513 3.17 36.74 -12.11
CA ILE A 513 3.66 36.35 -13.44
C ILE A 513 3.42 34.86 -13.66
N ALA A 514 3.64 34.03 -12.65
CA ALA A 514 3.32 32.60 -12.71
C ALA A 514 1.81 32.36 -12.90
N GLN A 515 0.92 33.12 -12.23
CA GLN A 515 -0.53 32.99 -12.44
C GLN A 515 -0.94 33.34 -13.87
N THR A 516 -0.31 34.34 -14.46
CA THR A 516 -0.58 34.72 -15.85
C THR A 516 -0.10 33.63 -16.80
N LEU A 517 1.09 33.07 -16.56
CA LEU A 517 1.70 32.09 -17.46
C LEU A 517 1.03 30.71 -17.38
N ILE A 518 0.72 30.22 -16.16
CA ILE A 518 -0.05 29.00 -15.93
C ILE A 518 -1.49 29.20 -16.42
N GLY A 519 -2.11 30.34 -16.09
CA GLY A 519 -3.45 30.68 -16.55
C GLY A 519 -3.55 30.81 -18.08
N ASP A 520 -2.52 31.32 -18.75
CA ASP A 520 -2.47 31.41 -20.22
C ASP A 520 -2.19 30.04 -20.86
N MET A 521 -1.34 29.20 -20.25
CA MET A 521 -1.10 27.81 -20.70
C MET A 521 -2.38 26.96 -20.64
N ILE A 522 -3.10 27.06 -19.53
CA ILE A 522 -4.40 26.41 -19.32
C ILE A 522 -5.44 26.97 -20.30
N LYS A 523 -5.49 28.30 -20.52
CA LYS A 523 -6.40 28.92 -21.49
C LYS A 523 -6.06 28.57 -22.93
N ASP A 524 -4.79 28.45 -23.29
CA ASP A 524 -4.37 28.06 -24.64
C ASP A 524 -4.73 26.59 -24.90
N TRP A 525 -4.57 25.74 -23.89
CA TRP A 525 -5.00 24.34 -23.98
C TRP A 525 -6.54 24.23 -24.07
N TRP A 526 -7.28 24.90 -23.18
CA TRP A 526 -8.76 24.93 -23.18
C TRP A 526 -9.40 25.70 -24.34
N GLY A 527 -8.73 26.72 -24.89
CA GLY A 527 -9.26 27.60 -25.93
C GLY A 527 -9.06 27.07 -27.35
N SER A 528 -8.40 25.92 -27.51
CA SER A 528 -8.00 25.36 -28.80
C SER A 528 -8.95 24.29 -29.36
N MET A 529 -9.98 23.86 -28.62
CA MET A 529 -10.91 22.81 -29.05
C MET A 529 -12.36 23.30 -28.91
N THR A 530 -13.16 23.16 -29.95
CA THR A 530 -14.58 23.57 -29.94
C THR A 530 -15.51 22.43 -29.58
N GLU A 531 -16.65 22.74 -28.94
CA GLU A 531 -17.70 21.79 -28.50
C GLU A 531 -18.25 20.94 -29.68
N GLU A 532 -18.21 21.44 -30.92
CA GLU A 532 -18.55 20.72 -32.16
C GLU A 532 -17.50 19.66 -32.54
N GLU A 533 -16.22 19.89 -32.27
CA GLU A 533 -15.12 18.94 -32.54
C GLU A 533 -15.09 17.79 -31.52
N VAL A 534 -15.56 18.03 -30.29
CA VAL A 534 -15.66 17.00 -29.22
C VAL A 534 -16.84 16.06 -29.49
N GLN A 535 -18.01 16.57 -29.90
CA GLN A 535 -19.21 15.76 -30.16
C GLN A 535 -19.17 14.93 -31.45
N GLU A 536 -18.49 15.40 -32.52
CA GLU A 536 -18.33 14.60 -33.75
C GLU A 536 -17.40 13.37 -33.55
N MET A 537 -16.54 13.36 -32.51
CA MET A 537 -15.54 12.30 -32.30
C MET A 537 -16.02 11.13 -31.40
N ASP A 538 -16.95 11.39 -30.47
CA ASP A 538 -17.44 10.38 -29.51
C ASP A 538 -18.31 9.29 -30.17
N THR A 539 -18.92 9.59 -31.33
CA THR A 539 -19.70 8.62 -32.12
C THR A 539 -18.86 7.81 -33.13
N ASP A 540 -17.66 8.26 -33.46
CA ASP A 540 -16.71 7.55 -34.34
C ASP A 540 -15.80 6.59 -33.55
N TRP A 541 -15.59 6.79 -32.26
CA TRP A 541 -14.58 6.10 -31.44
C TRP A 541 -14.68 4.56 -31.34
N PHE A 542 -15.84 4.00 -30.93
CA PHE A 542 -16.04 2.53 -30.92
C PHE A 542 -16.10 1.95 -32.35
N GLY A 543 -16.47 2.78 -33.32
CA GLY A 543 -16.48 2.43 -34.74
C GLY A 543 -15.05 2.28 -35.26
N ASP A 544 -14.20 3.28 -35.07
CA ASP A 544 -12.89 3.39 -35.70
C ASP A 544 -11.86 2.42 -35.10
N ARG A 545 -11.81 2.24 -33.78
CA ARG A 545 -10.88 1.29 -33.15
C ARG A 545 -11.19 -0.15 -33.57
N ASN A 546 -12.45 -0.56 -33.44
CA ASN A 546 -12.86 -1.91 -33.81
C ASN A 546 -12.78 -2.13 -35.33
N THR A 547 -13.14 -1.13 -36.14
CA THR A 547 -13.00 -1.19 -37.60
C THR A 547 -11.54 -1.29 -38.04
N TRP A 548 -10.64 -0.56 -37.39
CA TRP A 548 -9.20 -0.64 -37.65
C TRP A 548 -8.63 -2.02 -37.29
N MET A 549 -8.94 -2.55 -36.10
CA MET A 549 -8.54 -3.90 -35.71
C MET A 549 -9.11 -4.96 -36.65
N GLU A 550 -10.39 -4.88 -37.00
CA GLU A 550 -11.01 -5.79 -37.98
C GLU A 550 -10.34 -5.69 -39.35
N TYR A 551 -9.88 -4.49 -39.74
CA TYR A 551 -9.15 -4.30 -40.98
C TYR A 551 -7.74 -4.91 -40.91
N ALA A 552 -7.00 -4.71 -39.81
CA ALA A 552 -5.71 -5.35 -39.56
C ALA A 552 -5.84 -6.88 -39.61
N ASN A 553 -6.85 -7.43 -38.93
CA ASN A 553 -7.14 -8.86 -38.92
C ASN A 553 -7.46 -9.40 -40.31
N ARG A 554 -8.24 -8.65 -41.10
CA ARG A 554 -8.50 -9.01 -42.50
C ARG A 554 -7.22 -9.06 -43.33
N LEU A 555 -6.33 -8.07 -43.19
CA LEU A 555 -5.07 -8.07 -43.93
C LEU A 555 -4.16 -9.24 -43.52
N ALA A 556 -4.09 -9.57 -42.24
CA ALA A 556 -3.38 -10.74 -41.75
C ALA A 556 -3.95 -12.04 -42.33
N ASN A 557 -5.27 -12.21 -42.30
CA ASN A 557 -5.96 -13.39 -42.84
C ASN A 557 -5.87 -13.50 -44.37
N ASP A 558 -5.57 -12.39 -45.07
CA ASP A 558 -5.32 -12.33 -46.51
C ASP A 558 -3.83 -12.53 -46.87
N ASP A 559 -3.00 -13.03 -45.93
CA ASP A 559 -1.56 -13.26 -46.08
C ASP A 559 -0.77 -11.99 -46.50
N ARG A 560 -1.16 -10.82 -45.98
CA ARG A 560 -0.49 -9.54 -46.29
C ARG A 560 0.70 -9.23 -45.37
N PHE A 561 0.87 -10.02 -44.31
CA PHE A 561 2.01 -9.99 -43.40
C PHE A 561 2.80 -11.32 -43.48
N PRO A 562 4.14 -11.31 -43.29
CA PRO A 562 4.98 -10.12 -43.16
C PRO A 562 5.01 -9.27 -44.43
N ILE A 563 5.17 -7.95 -44.28
CA ILE A 563 5.26 -7.01 -45.40
C ILE A 563 6.68 -7.07 -45.99
N ASP A 564 6.80 -7.13 -47.32
CA ASP A 564 8.09 -7.10 -48.05
C ASP A 564 8.12 -5.98 -49.12
N PRO A 565 9.06 -5.01 -49.05
CA PRO A 565 10.02 -4.83 -47.96
C PRO A 565 9.32 -4.33 -46.68
N GLY A 566 9.77 -4.79 -45.51
CA GLY A 566 9.29 -4.31 -44.21
C GLY A 566 9.55 -2.82 -43.99
N TYR A 567 8.96 -2.26 -42.94
CA TYR A 567 9.21 -0.90 -42.47
C TYR A 567 10.56 -0.83 -41.75
N ASN A 568 11.40 0.16 -42.06
CA ASN A 568 12.70 0.34 -41.42
C ASN A 568 12.74 1.70 -40.73
N ASP A 569 12.92 1.71 -39.42
CA ASP A 569 12.98 2.95 -38.61
C ASP A 569 14.38 3.59 -38.55
N GLY A 570 15.36 3.02 -39.27
CA GLY A 570 16.77 3.39 -39.25
C GLY A 570 17.65 2.48 -38.40
N THR A 571 17.05 1.68 -37.50
CA THR A 571 17.76 0.78 -36.57
C THR A 571 17.27 -0.66 -36.61
N VAL A 572 15.96 -0.86 -36.78
CA VAL A 572 15.28 -2.16 -36.81
C VAL A 572 14.36 -2.19 -38.04
N THR A 573 14.21 -3.38 -38.62
CA THR A 573 13.21 -3.63 -39.66
C THR A 573 12.04 -4.38 -39.05
N TRP A 574 10.86 -3.80 -39.18
CA TRP A 574 9.57 -4.28 -38.72
C TRP A 574 8.79 -4.79 -39.93
N ASP A 575 8.27 -5.99 -39.87
CA ASP A 575 7.52 -6.59 -41.00
C ASP A 575 6.09 -6.98 -40.61
N GLY A 576 5.71 -6.80 -39.36
CA GLY A 576 4.38 -7.12 -38.86
C GLY A 576 4.09 -8.63 -38.85
N ASP A 577 5.09 -9.50 -38.83
CA ASP A 577 4.89 -10.95 -38.75
C ASP A 577 4.17 -11.34 -37.44
N PRO A 578 2.91 -11.81 -37.47
CA PRO A 578 2.23 -12.22 -36.25
C PRO A 578 2.96 -13.37 -35.52
N GLN A 579 3.71 -14.22 -36.24
CA GLN A 579 4.44 -15.35 -35.63
C GLN A 579 5.53 -14.87 -34.68
N PHE A 580 6.21 -13.77 -35.00
CA PHE A 580 7.25 -13.20 -34.15
C PHE A 580 6.72 -12.84 -32.76
N TYR A 581 5.51 -12.26 -32.71
CA TYR A 581 4.84 -11.90 -31.47
C TYR A 581 4.35 -13.14 -30.70
N GLU A 582 3.72 -14.11 -31.38
CA GLU A 582 3.31 -15.36 -30.73
C GLU A 582 4.49 -16.12 -30.10
N GLU A 583 5.65 -16.15 -30.77
CA GLU A 583 6.86 -16.78 -30.25
C GLU A 583 7.49 -16.00 -29.08
N SER A 584 7.43 -14.66 -29.12
CA SER A 584 8.03 -13.79 -28.09
C SER A 584 7.26 -13.84 -26.78
N TYR A 585 5.93 -13.91 -26.84
CA TYR A 585 5.04 -13.94 -25.69
C TYR A 585 4.62 -15.36 -25.28
N GLY A 586 4.95 -16.38 -26.08
CA GLY A 586 4.71 -17.78 -25.75
C GLY A 586 3.25 -18.24 -25.83
N ALA A 587 2.39 -17.47 -26.52
CA ALA A 587 0.97 -17.72 -26.69
C ALA A 587 0.52 -17.41 -28.12
N SER A 588 -0.56 -18.05 -28.58
CA SER A 588 -1.05 -17.89 -29.96
C SER A 588 -2.36 -17.13 -30.00
N PHE A 589 -2.43 -16.10 -30.86
CA PHE A 589 -3.67 -15.39 -31.19
C PHE A 589 -4.18 -15.76 -32.59
N ARG A 590 -3.56 -16.76 -33.25
CA ARG A 590 -3.99 -17.35 -34.52
C ARG A 590 -4.45 -18.80 -34.38
N ASP A 591 -5.32 -19.22 -35.29
CA ASP A 591 -5.74 -20.61 -35.44
C ASP A 591 -4.72 -21.46 -36.21
N ASP A 592 -4.93 -22.78 -36.26
CA ASP A 592 -4.09 -23.74 -37.01
C ASP A 592 -3.99 -23.44 -38.52
N SER A 593 -4.88 -22.61 -39.06
CA SER A 593 -4.91 -22.20 -40.46
C SER A 593 -4.21 -20.85 -40.69
N GLY A 594 -3.67 -20.22 -39.64
CA GLY A 594 -2.97 -18.94 -39.69
C GLY A 594 -3.90 -17.72 -39.60
N ASN A 595 -5.20 -17.90 -39.35
CA ASN A 595 -6.13 -16.77 -39.21
C ASN A 595 -6.12 -16.24 -37.78
N ILE A 596 -6.23 -14.92 -37.62
CA ILE A 596 -6.45 -14.27 -36.33
C ILE A 596 -7.76 -14.78 -35.71
N LEU A 597 -7.70 -15.18 -34.43
CA LEU A 597 -8.84 -15.63 -33.65
C LEU A 597 -9.81 -14.46 -33.36
N PRO A 598 -11.10 -14.72 -33.10
CA PRO A 598 -12.00 -13.70 -32.58
C PRO A 598 -11.49 -13.12 -31.25
N LEU A 599 -11.65 -11.81 -31.03
CA LEU A 599 -11.13 -11.13 -29.84
C LEU A 599 -11.60 -11.78 -28.52
N ASP A 600 -12.84 -12.24 -28.43
CA ASP A 600 -13.36 -12.93 -27.25
C ASP A 600 -12.58 -14.21 -26.93
N GLN A 601 -12.03 -14.90 -27.94
CA GLN A 601 -11.19 -16.09 -27.75
C GLN A 601 -9.74 -15.71 -27.40
N ILE A 602 -9.22 -14.62 -27.97
CA ILE A 602 -7.90 -14.10 -27.62
C ILE A 602 -7.87 -13.69 -26.14
N ARG A 603 -8.94 -13.05 -25.64
CA ARG A 603 -9.09 -12.63 -24.23
C ARG A 603 -9.17 -13.77 -23.22
N GLU A 604 -9.39 -15.02 -23.65
CA GLU A 604 -9.35 -16.18 -22.75
C GLU A 604 -7.90 -16.53 -22.31
N ASP A 605 -6.89 -15.99 -23.01
CA ASP A 605 -5.47 -16.17 -22.72
C ASP A 605 -4.78 -14.78 -22.64
N PRO A 606 -4.44 -14.28 -21.44
CA PRO A 606 -3.82 -12.97 -21.26
C PRO A 606 -2.53 -12.79 -22.07
N ALA A 607 -1.72 -13.85 -22.19
CA ALA A 607 -0.48 -13.78 -22.97
C ALA A 607 -0.76 -13.70 -24.48
N ALA A 608 -1.84 -14.31 -24.96
CA ALA A 608 -2.27 -14.18 -26.35
C ALA A 608 -2.80 -12.76 -26.64
N LEU A 609 -3.52 -12.16 -25.68
CA LEU A 609 -3.98 -10.78 -25.79
C LEU A 609 -2.80 -9.79 -25.80
N GLU A 610 -1.82 -9.98 -24.94
CA GLU A 610 -0.61 -9.16 -24.90
C GLU A 610 0.17 -9.26 -26.22
N ALA A 611 0.36 -10.48 -26.74
CA ALA A 611 0.99 -10.72 -28.03
C ALA A 611 0.24 -10.03 -29.19
N TYR A 612 -1.09 -10.11 -29.18
CA TYR A 612 -1.94 -9.49 -30.18
C TYR A 612 -1.88 -7.95 -30.12
N ASN A 613 -1.87 -7.38 -28.91
CA ASN A 613 -1.71 -5.94 -28.71
C ASN A 613 -0.34 -5.45 -29.19
N ALA A 614 0.74 -6.17 -28.87
CA ALA A 614 2.08 -5.86 -29.34
C ALA A 614 2.18 -5.94 -30.87
N TRP A 615 1.52 -6.92 -31.50
CA TRP A 615 1.44 -7.03 -32.95
C TRP A 615 0.68 -5.85 -33.59
N LEU A 616 -0.46 -5.44 -33.03
CA LEU A 616 -1.21 -4.28 -33.53
C LEU A 616 -0.41 -2.97 -33.42
N GLN A 617 0.50 -2.88 -32.44
CA GLN A 617 1.41 -1.76 -32.26
C GLN A 617 2.66 -1.84 -33.15
N ASP A 618 2.87 -2.92 -33.92
CA ASP A 618 3.99 -3.01 -34.86
C ASP A 618 3.95 -1.85 -35.89
N PRO A 619 5.05 -1.10 -36.08
CA PRO A 619 5.19 -0.05 -37.07
C PRO A 619 4.67 -0.37 -38.49
N ALA A 620 4.96 -1.56 -38.99
CA ALA A 620 4.55 -2.04 -40.30
C ALA A 620 3.05 -2.37 -40.34
N VAL A 621 2.50 -2.90 -39.25
CA VAL A 621 1.04 -3.11 -39.10
C VAL A 621 0.31 -1.77 -39.10
N GLN A 622 0.77 -0.80 -38.31
CA GLN A 622 0.17 0.54 -38.27
C GLN A 622 0.22 1.23 -39.65
N MET A 623 1.36 1.20 -40.33
CA MET A 623 1.56 1.83 -41.64
C MET A 623 0.57 1.30 -42.70
N ILE A 624 0.33 -0.02 -42.75
CA ILE A 624 -0.53 -0.60 -43.81
C ILE A 624 -2.03 -0.48 -43.50
N THR A 625 -2.38 -0.36 -42.22
CA THR A 625 -3.76 -0.37 -41.73
C THR A 625 -4.37 1.03 -41.60
N ASP A 626 -3.56 2.09 -41.56
CA ASP A 626 -4.08 3.47 -41.46
C ASP A 626 -4.33 4.12 -42.83
N PRO A 627 -5.57 4.59 -43.12
CA PRO A 627 -5.87 5.44 -44.27
C PRO A 627 -5.15 6.80 -44.28
N LEU A 628 -4.75 7.35 -43.12
CA LEU A 628 -4.01 8.60 -42.95
C LEU A 628 -2.50 8.46 -43.29
N PHE A 629 -1.95 7.25 -43.33
CA PHE A 629 -0.54 6.98 -43.70
C PHE A 629 -0.37 6.45 -45.12
N GLN A 630 -1.46 6.17 -45.84
CA GLN A 630 -1.36 5.93 -47.28
C GLN A 630 -1.19 7.27 -48.00
N PRO A 631 -0.07 7.52 -48.71
CA PRO A 631 0.06 8.72 -49.52
C PRO A 631 -1.10 8.72 -50.52
N GLU A 632 -1.89 9.80 -50.54
CA GLU A 632 -3.01 9.98 -51.45
C GLU A 632 -2.63 9.50 -52.85
N VAL A 633 -3.08 8.31 -53.23
CA VAL A 633 -3.18 7.95 -54.64
C VAL A 633 -4.42 8.67 -55.13
N HIS A 634 -4.28 9.97 -55.35
CA HIS A 634 -5.14 10.70 -56.26
C HIS A 634 -4.97 10.05 -57.64
N SER A 635 -5.84 9.07 -57.90
CA SER A 635 -6.05 8.53 -59.23
C SER A 635 -6.58 9.66 -60.12
N SER A 636 -5.79 9.95 -61.15
CA SER A 636 -6.06 10.76 -62.35
C SER A 636 -7.50 10.86 -62.80
#